data_AF-A0A524EAN8-F1
#
_entry.id   AF-A0A524EAN8-F1
#
_cell.length_a   1.000
_cell.length_b   1.000
_cell.length_c   1.000
_cell.angle_alpha   90.00
_cell.angle_beta   90.00
_cell.angle_gamma   90.00
#
_symmetry.space_group_name_H-M   'P 1'
#
loop_
_entity.id
_entity.type
_entity.pdbx_description
1 polymer ?
#
loop_
_entity_poly.entity_id
_entity_poly.type
_entity_poly.pdbx_seq_one_letter_code
_entity_poly.pdbx_strand_id
1 'polypeptide(L)'
;MRHYQVWVGVVHLGLRLRYGFIIALSVLAISMMHIPPVFCQSEAFPSQGPYVDRLVYNIIEGDDQQILALQNDEIDLIGEDISPYSLGTLQESENIEIASSLRNGYGYVVINTAKYPFNITAFRRALAFAIDKEAISRDVWNGHSVPLDSCIPQINPFSIEGQLSYNYYENDSVYGNQLLDQAGFFDIDEDGFREAPDGSDFSVALACVPSSSPAITSCNYFLDAFDYLGISSEFSMVWEYPTWLYMHGDYDMAFLESSFMSLDVDWLAYEFWSESRDEPYRNLANFCNATYDSWRDQLLQSMEYDDVHEAALEMQEILAYECPVIVCYENEQHYAYRTDRFEGYVNDVSRGIPSWWTNFGAHLKDSEDSPHGGTFRWSNPLDLDTFNFMATSSAYTMNVLQMLHDPLLRVAPDGTLTPWLAIDYEIDVNPGSLPESYSRYVFQMATTATWSDGTALTAADVAFSFNYYREAPGNPHGKALEEMTSAYAQDADTVVVEFSTESYWHLHRVGNMPIIPKHVFENVGVENWYSWNPEPTAETMITSGPFVVAEYESGEFVELSRRREYFRALDFQEPYVSSPASLEIEYGTKGHVLRWNVSGALPISYWIFSNETILDSGSVEGGYVQASIDDLGLGVYNYTLKLRDRYDIEATDTVWVRVYEDSSGRSFLGIVWPLHPLSLLATLIFVGVAILYGGKILRVRQRASIAFKGRDGSP
;
A
#
# COMPACT_ATOMS: atom_id res chain seq x y z
N MET A 1 -68.10 -27.21 30.14
CA MET A 1 -67.75 -26.35 28.99
C MET A 1 -68.10 -24.91 29.36
N ARG A 2 -67.22 -23.94 29.04
CA ARG A 2 -67.14 -22.57 29.60
C ARG A 2 -66.64 -22.53 31.04
N HIS A 3 -65.33 -22.69 31.21
CA HIS A 3 -64.50 -22.05 32.26
C HIS A 3 -63.01 -22.44 32.11
N TYR A 4 -62.66 -23.29 31.14
CA TYR A 4 -61.28 -23.70 30.82
C TYR A 4 -60.64 -23.01 29.59
N GLN A 5 -61.23 -21.92 29.08
CA GLN A 5 -60.73 -21.24 27.86
C GLN A 5 -60.22 -19.80 28.06
N VAL A 6 -60.15 -19.29 29.28
CA VAL A 6 -59.63 -17.92 29.52
C VAL A 6 -58.22 -17.93 30.13
N TRP A 7 -57.73 -19.08 30.63
CA TRP A 7 -56.39 -19.18 31.24
C TRP A 7 -55.27 -19.67 30.31
N VAL A 8 -55.58 -20.14 29.10
CA VAL A 8 -54.57 -20.54 28.11
C VAL A 8 -54.21 -19.38 27.15
N GLY A 9 -55.12 -18.40 26.98
CA GLY A 9 -54.90 -17.24 26.09
C GLY A 9 -53.97 -16.16 26.63
N VAL A 10 -53.88 -15.97 27.95
CA VAL A 10 -53.05 -14.91 28.55
C VAL A 10 -51.60 -15.36 28.77
N VAL A 11 -51.37 -16.67 28.96
CA VAL A 11 -50.01 -17.22 29.10
C VAL A 11 -49.31 -17.39 27.74
N HIS A 12 -50.06 -17.63 26.66
CA HIS A 12 -49.48 -17.72 25.30
C HIS A 12 -49.18 -16.36 24.65
N LEU A 13 -49.84 -15.27 25.05
CA LEU A 13 -49.53 -13.93 24.56
C LEU A 13 -48.33 -13.30 25.28
N GLY A 14 -48.14 -13.61 26.58
CA GLY A 14 -47.00 -13.16 27.37
C GLY A 14 -45.67 -13.85 27.03
N LEU A 15 -45.71 -15.11 26.55
CA LEU A 15 -44.49 -15.78 26.06
C LEU A 15 -44.13 -15.36 24.62
N ARG A 16 -45.09 -15.13 23.72
CA ARG A 16 -44.75 -14.68 22.35
C ARG A 16 -44.18 -13.25 22.30
N LEU A 17 -44.56 -12.37 23.22
CA LEU A 17 -43.98 -11.01 23.30
C LEU A 17 -42.60 -10.97 23.99
N ARG A 18 -42.26 -11.95 24.85
CA ARG A 18 -40.91 -12.04 25.45
C ARG A 18 -39.88 -12.74 24.56
N TYR A 19 -40.29 -13.72 23.75
CA TYR A 19 -39.39 -14.34 22.76
C TYR A 19 -39.24 -13.50 21.48
N GLY A 20 -40.26 -12.72 21.08
CA GLY A 20 -40.14 -11.77 19.97
C GLY A 20 -39.19 -10.59 20.25
N PHE A 21 -39.14 -10.11 21.50
CA PHE A 21 -38.24 -9.00 21.88
C PHE A 21 -36.79 -9.45 22.13
N ILE A 22 -36.57 -10.69 22.56
CA ILE A 22 -35.22 -11.24 22.74
C ILE A 22 -34.60 -11.66 21.40
N ILE A 23 -35.40 -12.13 20.44
CA ILE A 23 -34.94 -12.39 19.07
C ILE A 23 -34.71 -11.08 18.30
N ALA A 24 -35.53 -10.04 18.49
CA ALA A 24 -35.28 -8.72 17.89
C ALA A 24 -34.01 -8.04 18.43
N LEU A 25 -33.65 -8.22 19.71
CA LEU A 25 -32.40 -7.70 20.28
C LEU A 25 -31.15 -8.57 20.00
N SER A 26 -31.33 -9.82 19.54
CA SER A 26 -30.21 -10.63 19.03
C SER A 26 -30.05 -10.50 17.51
N VAL A 27 -31.06 -10.02 16.79
CA VAL A 27 -30.94 -9.64 15.37
C VAL A 27 -30.45 -8.18 15.20
N LEU A 28 -30.64 -7.30 16.19
CA LEU A 28 -30.09 -5.93 16.20
C LEU A 28 -28.69 -5.79 16.84
N ALA A 29 -28.07 -6.90 17.24
CA ALA A 29 -26.70 -6.92 17.77
C ALA A 29 -25.78 -7.90 17.01
N ILE A 30 -26.27 -8.47 15.91
CA ILE A 30 -25.49 -9.24 14.92
C ILE A 30 -25.68 -8.58 13.54
N SER A 31 -25.64 -7.25 13.51
CA SER A 31 -25.11 -6.49 12.37
C SER A 31 -23.74 -5.90 12.73
N MET A 32 -23.10 -6.45 13.76
CA MET A 32 -21.67 -6.25 13.97
C MET A 32 -20.98 -6.87 12.78
N MET A 33 -20.35 -6.01 11.98
CA MET A 33 -19.25 -6.30 11.08
C MET A 33 -19.15 -7.78 10.74
N HIS A 34 -19.63 -8.16 9.56
CA HIS A 34 -19.10 -9.34 8.91
C HIS A 34 -17.60 -9.11 8.76
N ILE A 35 -16.85 -9.51 9.79
CA ILE A 35 -15.42 -9.75 9.68
C ILE A 35 -15.36 -10.84 8.61
N PRO A 36 -14.75 -10.58 7.45
CA PRO A 36 -14.61 -11.60 6.43
C PRO A 36 -14.02 -12.86 7.05
N PRO A 37 -14.42 -14.06 6.59
CA PRO A 37 -13.92 -15.31 7.13
C PRO A 37 -12.40 -15.25 7.19
N VAL A 38 -11.88 -15.64 8.36
CA VAL A 38 -10.47 -15.66 8.75
C VAL A 38 -9.56 -15.93 7.56
N PHE A 39 -9.06 -14.85 6.94
CA PHE A 39 -7.84 -14.90 6.15
C PHE A 39 -6.70 -15.21 7.11
N CYS A 40 -5.69 -15.91 6.58
CA CYS A 40 -4.48 -16.32 7.27
C CYS A 40 -4.05 -15.25 8.28
N GLN A 41 -3.71 -15.67 9.51
CA GLN A 41 -3.25 -14.77 10.56
C GLN A 41 -2.09 -13.94 9.99
N SER A 42 -2.38 -12.70 9.54
CA SER A 42 -1.36 -11.89 8.89
C SER A 42 -0.28 -11.62 9.91
N GLU A 43 0.97 -11.86 9.51
CA GLU A 43 2.09 -11.36 10.29
C GLU A 43 1.85 -9.86 10.49
N ALA A 44 1.98 -9.40 11.73
CA ALA A 44 1.76 -8.00 12.04
C ALA A 44 2.74 -7.14 11.22
N PHE A 45 2.24 -6.43 10.21
CA PHE A 45 3.04 -5.54 9.39
C PHE A 45 3.28 -4.20 10.11
N PRO A 46 4.39 -3.50 9.81
CA PRO A 46 4.80 -2.31 10.55
C PRO A 46 3.78 -1.17 10.43
N SER A 47 3.28 -0.68 11.57
CA SER A 47 2.39 0.49 11.65
C SER A 47 3.15 1.82 11.86
N GLN A 48 4.45 1.72 12.18
CA GLN A 48 5.41 2.81 12.33
C GLN A 48 6.69 2.51 11.55
N GLY A 49 7.36 3.55 11.08
CA GLY A 49 8.54 3.48 10.22
C GLY A 49 8.78 4.81 9.48
N PRO A 50 9.74 4.88 8.56
CA PRO A 50 10.68 3.83 8.19
C PRO A 50 11.84 3.71 9.20
N TYR A 51 12.48 2.54 9.23
CA TYR A 51 13.56 2.24 10.19
C TYR A 51 14.95 2.60 9.66
N VAL A 52 15.20 2.43 8.36
CA VAL A 52 16.47 2.78 7.72
C VAL A 52 16.62 4.28 7.49
N ASP A 53 17.86 4.78 7.44
CA ASP A 53 18.13 6.19 7.13
C ASP A 53 18.06 6.45 5.63
N ARG A 54 18.49 5.46 4.83
CA ARG A 54 18.57 5.54 3.38
C ARG A 54 18.02 4.29 2.71
N LEU A 55 17.32 4.51 1.61
CA LEU A 55 16.88 3.49 0.68
C LEU A 55 17.49 3.79 -0.69
N VAL A 56 18.27 2.87 -1.25
CA VAL A 56 19.01 3.08 -2.51
C VAL A 56 18.56 2.07 -3.56
N TYR A 57 18.09 2.58 -4.69
CA TYR A 57 17.70 1.82 -5.87
C TYR A 57 18.86 1.87 -6.85
N ASN A 58 19.65 0.81 -6.95
CA ASN A 58 20.79 0.73 -7.88
C ASN A 58 20.31 0.27 -9.24
N ILE A 59 20.64 0.98 -10.31
CA ILE A 59 20.26 0.61 -11.66
C ILE A 59 21.16 -0.52 -12.15
N ILE A 60 20.62 -1.75 -12.19
CA ILE A 60 21.36 -2.96 -12.54
C ILE A 60 20.55 -3.78 -13.55
N GLU A 61 20.93 -3.70 -14.82
CA GLU A 61 20.28 -4.44 -15.90
C GLU A 61 20.81 -5.87 -15.99
N GLY A 62 19.89 -6.85 -16.01
CA GLY A 62 20.16 -8.26 -16.25
C GLY A 62 20.23 -9.12 -14.98
N ASP A 63 19.59 -10.30 -15.04
CA ASP A 63 19.45 -11.23 -13.92
C ASP A 63 20.81 -11.65 -13.31
N ASP A 64 21.77 -12.04 -14.15
CA ASP A 64 23.09 -12.50 -13.70
C ASP A 64 23.85 -11.39 -12.94
N GLN A 65 23.73 -10.14 -13.40
CA GLN A 65 24.36 -8.98 -12.79
C GLN A 65 23.74 -8.68 -11.43
N GLN A 66 22.41 -8.75 -11.32
CA GLN A 66 21.69 -8.57 -10.06
C GLN A 66 22.06 -9.68 -9.04
N ILE A 67 22.13 -10.94 -9.48
CA ILE A 67 22.56 -12.08 -8.65
C ILE A 67 23.99 -11.89 -8.14
N LEU A 68 24.92 -11.49 -9.00
CA LEU A 68 26.32 -11.23 -8.62
C LEU A 68 26.43 -10.06 -7.62
N ALA A 69 25.67 -8.97 -7.83
CA ALA A 69 25.64 -7.83 -6.92
C ALA A 69 25.14 -8.24 -5.53
N LEU A 70 24.11 -9.10 -5.45
CA LEU A 70 23.60 -9.63 -4.19
C LEU A 70 24.65 -10.50 -3.47
N GLN A 71 25.30 -11.40 -4.20
CA GLN A 71 26.35 -12.28 -3.67
C GLN A 71 27.58 -11.50 -3.17
N ASN A 72 27.92 -10.39 -3.83
CA ASN A 72 29.07 -9.55 -3.48
C ASN A 72 28.79 -8.51 -2.39
N ASP A 73 27.60 -8.50 -1.77
CA ASP A 73 27.17 -7.47 -0.78
C ASP A 73 27.13 -6.05 -1.37
N GLU A 74 26.87 -5.92 -2.67
CA GLU A 74 26.67 -4.63 -3.34
C GLU A 74 25.23 -4.14 -3.16
N ILE A 75 24.27 -5.08 -3.12
CA ILE A 75 22.85 -4.86 -2.80
C ILE A 75 22.38 -5.83 -1.71
N ASP A 76 21.26 -5.49 -1.06
CA ASP A 76 20.64 -6.28 0.02
C ASP A 76 19.39 -7.05 -0.45
N LEU A 77 18.81 -6.68 -1.60
CA LEU A 77 17.61 -7.27 -2.18
C LEU A 77 17.62 -7.15 -3.71
N ILE A 78 17.20 -8.19 -4.43
CA ILE A 78 16.93 -8.10 -5.87
C ILE A 78 15.51 -7.58 -6.08
N GLY A 79 15.35 -6.50 -6.85
CA GLY A 79 14.05 -5.84 -7.09
C GLY A 79 13.21 -6.42 -8.24
N GLU A 80 13.66 -7.49 -8.88
CA GLU A 80 12.98 -8.19 -9.97
C GLU A 80 12.78 -9.67 -9.66
N ASP A 81 11.81 -10.28 -10.33
CA ASP A 81 11.56 -11.72 -10.24
C ASP A 81 12.72 -12.52 -10.82
N ILE A 82 13.16 -13.55 -10.09
CA ILE A 82 14.31 -14.37 -10.46
C ILE A 82 13.85 -15.61 -11.20
N SER A 83 14.46 -15.85 -12.36
CA SER A 83 14.20 -17.08 -13.12
C SER A 83 14.31 -18.34 -12.25
N PRO A 84 13.33 -19.27 -12.33
CA PRO A 84 13.38 -20.55 -11.61
C PRO A 84 14.66 -21.37 -11.87
N TYR A 85 15.30 -21.17 -13.02
CA TYR A 85 16.55 -21.84 -13.40
C TYR A 85 17.78 -21.33 -12.62
N SER A 86 17.70 -20.15 -12.01
CA SER A 86 18.79 -19.53 -11.24
C SER A 86 18.71 -19.80 -9.74
N LEU A 87 17.59 -20.34 -9.24
CA LEU A 87 17.34 -20.55 -7.81
C LEU A 87 18.40 -21.45 -7.15
N GLY A 88 18.85 -22.49 -7.85
CA GLY A 88 19.86 -23.41 -7.31
C GLY A 88 21.17 -22.72 -6.93
N THR A 89 21.63 -21.75 -7.73
CA THR A 89 22.85 -20.98 -7.45
C THR A 89 22.71 -20.10 -6.21
N LEU A 90 21.53 -19.48 -6.04
CA LEU A 90 21.25 -18.59 -4.91
C LEU A 90 21.09 -19.37 -3.60
N GLN A 91 20.47 -20.55 -3.64
CA GLN A 91 20.29 -21.42 -2.46
C GLN A 91 21.62 -21.92 -1.85
N GLU A 92 22.68 -22.00 -2.66
CA GLU A 92 24.02 -22.39 -2.18
C GLU A 92 24.79 -21.21 -1.55
N SER A 93 24.29 -19.99 -1.68
CA SER A 93 24.98 -18.78 -1.21
C SER A 93 24.76 -18.55 0.28
N GLU A 94 25.85 -18.24 1.00
CA GLU A 94 25.77 -17.91 2.43
C GLU A 94 25.04 -16.57 2.62
N ASN A 95 24.19 -16.49 3.66
CA ASN A 95 23.42 -15.29 4.01
C ASN A 95 22.40 -14.82 2.96
N ILE A 96 22.04 -15.64 1.98
CA ILE A 96 20.98 -15.31 1.01
C ILE A 96 19.80 -16.25 1.23
N GLU A 97 18.61 -15.68 1.31
CA GLU A 97 17.35 -16.40 1.30
C GLU A 97 16.54 -16.05 0.06
N ILE A 98 15.63 -16.95 -0.31
CA ILE A 98 14.69 -16.78 -1.41
C ILE A 98 13.29 -16.84 -0.80
N ALA A 99 12.51 -15.79 -1.01
CA ALA A 99 11.07 -15.82 -0.82
C ALA A 99 10.39 -16.20 -2.13
N SER A 100 9.27 -16.91 -2.03
CA SER A 100 8.46 -17.26 -3.19
C SER A 100 6.98 -17.15 -2.88
N SER A 101 6.21 -16.72 -3.85
CA SER A 101 4.75 -16.59 -3.78
C SER A 101 4.16 -16.81 -5.15
N LEU A 102 2.92 -17.33 -5.21
CA LEU A 102 2.18 -17.34 -6.48
C LEU A 102 2.00 -15.91 -6.98
N ARG A 103 2.20 -15.71 -8.28
CA ARG A 103 1.96 -14.44 -8.95
C ARG A 103 0.47 -14.18 -8.97
N ASN A 104 0.06 -12.97 -8.62
CA ASN A 104 -1.29 -12.50 -8.96
C ASN A 104 -1.39 -12.24 -10.48
N GLY A 105 -1.37 -13.31 -11.27
CA GLY A 105 -1.27 -13.27 -12.72
C GLY A 105 -0.98 -14.64 -13.34
N TYR A 106 -1.21 -14.78 -14.64
CA TYR A 106 -1.13 -16.07 -15.33
C TYR A 106 -0.73 -15.92 -16.80
N GLY A 107 -0.33 -17.02 -17.44
CA GLY A 107 -0.19 -17.13 -18.89
C GLY A 107 -1.43 -17.78 -19.50
N TYR A 108 -1.86 -17.34 -20.69
CA TYR A 108 -3.09 -17.82 -21.33
C TYR A 108 -3.08 -17.62 -22.85
N VAL A 109 -3.93 -18.36 -23.56
CA VAL A 109 -4.27 -18.05 -24.96
C VAL A 109 -5.64 -17.40 -25.02
N VAL A 110 -5.74 -16.27 -25.71
CA VAL A 110 -7.02 -15.67 -26.11
C VAL A 110 -7.45 -16.21 -27.47
N ILE A 111 -8.75 -16.46 -27.63
CA ILE A 111 -9.34 -17.02 -28.86
C ILE A 111 -10.35 -16.03 -29.41
N ASN A 112 -10.25 -15.69 -30.71
CA ASN A 112 -11.21 -14.82 -31.37
C ASN A 112 -12.54 -15.56 -31.61
N THR A 113 -13.46 -15.44 -30.66
CA THR A 113 -14.76 -16.13 -30.67
C THR A 113 -15.76 -15.55 -31.68
N ALA A 114 -15.43 -14.46 -32.38
CA ALA A 114 -16.25 -13.96 -33.48
C ALA A 114 -15.94 -14.65 -34.82
N LYS A 115 -14.79 -15.30 -34.96
CA LYS A 115 -14.34 -15.95 -36.20
C LYS A 115 -14.78 -17.41 -36.23
N TYR A 116 -15.38 -17.84 -37.33
CA TYR A 116 -15.74 -19.24 -37.54
C TYR A 116 -14.49 -20.04 -37.95
N PRO A 117 -14.25 -21.26 -37.41
CA PRO A 117 -15.12 -22.02 -36.51
C PRO A 117 -14.86 -21.83 -35.00
N PHE A 118 -13.98 -20.88 -34.61
CA PHE A 118 -13.59 -20.64 -33.22
C PHE A 118 -14.73 -20.10 -32.34
N ASN A 119 -15.80 -19.59 -32.96
CA ASN A 119 -17.05 -19.26 -32.29
C ASN A 119 -17.78 -20.49 -31.70
N ILE A 120 -17.44 -21.72 -32.09
CA ILE A 120 -18.04 -22.95 -31.56
C ILE A 120 -17.38 -23.34 -30.24
N THR A 121 -18.17 -23.34 -29.16
CA THR A 121 -17.69 -23.67 -27.80
C THR A 121 -17.05 -25.06 -27.70
N ALA A 122 -17.59 -26.06 -28.40
CA ALA A 122 -17.02 -27.41 -28.39
C ALA A 122 -15.58 -27.46 -28.94
N PHE A 123 -15.24 -26.62 -29.93
CA PHE A 123 -13.88 -26.52 -30.44
C PHE A 123 -12.93 -25.94 -29.38
N ARG A 124 -13.30 -24.82 -28.74
CA ARG A 124 -12.48 -24.18 -27.71
C ARG A 124 -12.27 -25.09 -26.50
N ARG A 125 -13.32 -25.81 -26.09
CA ARG A 125 -13.24 -26.81 -25.01
C ARG A 125 -12.38 -28.01 -25.39
N ALA A 126 -12.50 -28.50 -26.63
CA ALA A 126 -11.66 -29.61 -27.08
C ALA A 126 -10.18 -29.25 -27.02
N LEU A 127 -9.82 -28.03 -27.43
CA LEU A 127 -8.48 -27.49 -27.29
C LEU A 127 -8.05 -27.41 -25.82
N ALA A 128 -8.91 -26.87 -24.94
CA ALA A 128 -8.62 -26.79 -23.51
C ALA A 128 -8.31 -28.18 -22.89
N PHE A 129 -9.08 -29.21 -23.24
CA PHE A 129 -8.80 -30.58 -22.79
C PHE A 129 -7.54 -31.21 -23.40
N ALA A 130 -7.13 -30.81 -24.61
CA ALA A 130 -5.99 -31.41 -25.28
C ALA A 130 -4.63 -30.86 -24.80
N ILE A 131 -4.62 -29.73 -24.12
CA ILE A 131 -3.40 -29.10 -23.60
C ILE A 131 -2.99 -29.75 -22.27
N ASP A 132 -1.70 -30.04 -22.11
CA ASP A 132 -1.13 -30.56 -20.87
C ASP A 132 -0.56 -29.42 -20.02
N LYS A 133 -1.37 -28.86 -19.12
CA LYS A 133 -0.96 -27.75 -18.24
C LYS A 133 0.05 -28.18 -17.18
N GLU A 134 -0.03 -29.43 -16.72
CA GLU A 134 0.97 -30.03 -15.83
C GLU A 134 2.34 -30.13 -16.51
N ALA A 135 2.38 -30.47 -17.80
CA ALA A 135 3.62 -30.44 -18.59
C ALA A 135 4.14 -29.02 -18.80
N ILE A 136 3.26 -28.03 -19.02
CA ILE A 136 3.68 -26.62 -19.08
C ILE A 136 4.33 -26.21 -17.75
N SER A 137 3.74 -26.53 -16.60
CA SER A 137 4.34 -26.23 -15.29
C SER A 137 5.72 -26.87 -15.13
N ARG A 138 5.81 -28.17 -15.38
CA ARG A 138 7.05 -28.93 -15.22
C ARG A 138 8.17 -28.44 -16.14
N ASP A 139 7.87 -28.20 -17.41
CA ASP A 139 8.88 -28.05 -18.46
C ASP A 139 9.17 -26.58 -18.80
N VAL A 140 8.20 -25.68 -18.65
CA VAL A 140 8.41 -24.22 -18.87
C VAL A 140 8.90 -23.56 -17.59
N TRP A 141 8.27 -23.86 -16.46
CA TRP A 141 8.51 -23.21 -15.17
C TRP A 141 9.36 -24.03 -14.21
N ASN A 142 9.93 -25.15 -14.66
CA ASN A 142 10.74 -26.05 -13.82
C ASN A 142 9.99 -26.51 -12.54
N GLY A 143 8.66 -26.64 -12.62
CA GLY A 143 7.79 -26.99 -11.50
C GLY A 143 7.43 -25.85 -10.55
N HIS A 144 7.82 -24.60 -10.86
CA HIS A 144 7.49 -23.38 -10.10
C HIS A 144 6.24 -22.67 -10.65
N SER A 145 5.25 -23.43 -11.06
CA SER A 145 3.92 -22.94 -11.38
C SER A 145 2.88 -24.02 -11.12
N VAL A 146 1.63 -23.63 -11.04
CA VAL A 146 0.50 -24.56 -10.92
C VAL A 146 -0.42 -24.43 -12.14
N PRO A 147 -1.05 -25.52 -12.61
CA PRO A 147 -2.14 -25.42 -13.56
C PRO A 147 -3.24 -24.50 -13.04
N LEU A 148 -3.85 -23.73 -13.95
CA LEU A 148 -4.94 -22.81 -13.63
C LEU A 148 -6.01 -22.87 -14.71
N ASP A 149 -7.28 -22.99 -14.30
CA ASP A 149 -8.45 -22.95 -15.19
C ASP A 149 -9.24 -21.65 -15.03
N SER A 150 -9.30 -21.12 -13.82
CA SER A 150 -9.93 -19.85 -13.50
C SER A 150 -9.23 -18.68 -14.20
N CYS A 151 -10.02 -17.69 -14.62
CA CYS A 151 -9.49 -16.40 -15.09
C CYS A 151 -9.09 -15.47 -13.94
N ILE A 152 -9.23 -15.89 -12.68
CA ILE A 152 -8.72 -15.19 -11.50
C ILE A 152 -7.67 -16.08 -10.81
N PRO A 153 -6.43 -15.58 -10.58
CA PRO A 153 -5.35 -16.33 -9.93
C PRO A 153 -5.76 -16.89 -8.56
N GLN A 154 -5.24 -18.06 -8.16
CA GLN A 154 -5.52 -18.73 -6.87
C GLN A 154 -5.23 -17.84 -5.66
N ILE A 155 -4.22 -16.98 -5.76
CA ILE A 155 -3.88 -16.07 -4.65
C ILE A 155 -4.97 -15.02 -4.39
N ASN A 156 -5.86 -14.78 -5.35
CA ASN A 156 -6.95 -13.83 -5.22
C ASN A 156 -8.16 -14.45 -4.50
N PRO A 157 -8.73 -13.78 -3.47
CA PRO A 157 -9.84 -14.30 -2.68
C PRO A 157 -11.15 -14.53 -3.46
N PHE A 158 -11.30 -13.95 -4.65
CA PHE A 158 -12.44 -14.18 -5.54
C PHE A 158 -12.24 -15.39 -6.48
N SER A 159 -11.08 -16.06 -6.46
CA SER A 159 -10.82 -17.19 -7.32
C SER A 159 -11.71 -18.39 -7.00
N ILE A 160 -12.24 -19.01 -8.05
CA ILE A 160 -12.98 -20.28 -7.96
C ILE A 160 -12.12 -21.50 -8.31
N GLU A 161 -10.80 -21.32 -8.44
CA GLU A 161 -9.90 -22.42 -8.74
C GLU A 161 -10.00 -23.51 -7.66
N GLY A 162 -10.03 -24.78 -8.09
CA GLY A 162 -10.29 -25.93 -7.21
C GLY A 162 -11.76 -26.11 -6.79
N GLN A 163 -12.66 -25.19 -7.15
CA GLN A 163 -14.11 -25.30 -6.92
C GLN A 163 -14.88 -25.72 -8.19
N LEU A 164 -14.25 -25.62 -9.37
CA LEU A 164 -14.81 -26.06 -10.64
C LEU A 164 -15.15 -27.56 -10.64
N SER A 165 -16.27 -27.92 -11.29
CA SER A 165 -16.77 -29.31 -11.33
C SER A 165 -15.91 -30.28 -12.15
N TYR A 166 -14.99 -29.75 -12.96
CA TYR A 166 -14.00 -30.46 -13.76
C TYR A 166 -12.78 -29.55 -13.92
N ASN A 167 -11.66 -30.10 -14.39
CA ASN A 167 -10.48 -29.30 -14.75
C ASN A 167 -9.94 -29.67 -16.14
N TYR A 168 -9.03 -28.83 -16.64
CA TYR A 168 -8.29 -29.02 -17.90
C TYR A 168 -6.79 -29.20 -17.67
N TYR A 169 -6.38 -29.81 -16.55
CA TYR A 169 -4.97 -29.82 -16.15
C TYR A 169 -4.10 -30.81 -16.96
N GLU A 170 -4.64 -32.00 -17.22
CA GLU A 170 -3.95 -33.07 -17.95
C GLU A 170 -4.50 -33.17 -19.38
N ASN A 171 -3.67 -33.63 -20.31
CA ASN A 171 -4.10 -33.91 -21.68
C ASN A 171 -5.14 -35.04 -21.73
N ASP A 172 -6.37 -34.67 -22.02
CA ASP A 172 -7.49 -35.52 -22.41
C ASP A 172 -7.95 -35.22 -23.85
N SER A 173 -7.00 -35.29 -24.78
CA SER A 173 -7.27 -35.22 -26.22
C SER A 173 -8.26 -36.29 -26.69
N VAL A 174 -8.43 -37.40 -25.97
CA VAL A 174 -9.48 -38.39 -26.28
C VAL A 174 -10.85 -37.78 -26.10
N TYR A 175 -11.11 -37.12 -24.97
CA TYR A 175 -12.37 -36.41 -24.76
C TYR A 175 -12.50 -35.18 -25.66
N GLY A 176 -11.41 -34.44 -25.89
CA GLY A 176 -11.38 -33.34 -26.86
C GLY A 176 -11.82 -33.78 -28.26
N ASN A 177 -11.29 -34.90 -28.77
CA ASN A 177 -11.72 -35.49 -30.05
C ASN A 177 -13.20 -35.88 -30.04
N GLN A 178 -13.74 -36.41 -28.93
CA GLN A 178 -15.17 -36.72 -28.82
C GLN A 178 -16.05 -35.46 -28.88
N LEU A 179 -15.60 -34.34 -28.30
CA LEU A 179 -16.31 -33.06 -28.39
C LEU A 179 -16.32 -32.53 -29.82
N LEU A 180 -15.19 -32.64 -30.54
CA LEU A 180 -15.09 -32.27 -31.95
C LEU A 180 -16.00 -33.13 -32.83
N ASP A 181 -15.98 -34.46 -32.65
CA ASP A 181 -16.87 -35.39 -33.37
C ASP A 181 -18.35 -35.04 -33.15
N GLN A 182 -18.74 -34.78 -31.90
CA GLN A 182 -20.13 -34.40 -31.55
C GLN A 182 -20.54 -33.05 -32.13
N ALA A 183 -19.59 -32.13 -32.29
CA ALA A 183 -19.80 -30.82 -32.87
C ALA A 183 -19.75 -30.82 -34.41
N GLY A 184 -19.38 -31.95 -35.03
CA GLY A 184 -19.39 -32.13 -36.48
C GLY A 184 -18.07 -31.80 -37.18
N PHE A 185 -16.97 -31.66 -36.44
CA PHE A 185 -15.64 -31.53 -37.04
C PHE A 185 -15.14 -32.92 -37.42
N PHE A 186 -15.02 -33.19 -38.71
CA PHE A 186 -14.55 -34.47 -39.23
C PHE A 186 -13.52 -34.20 -40.33
N ASP A 187 -12.57 -35.12 -40.49
CA ASP A 187 -11.75 -35.23 -41.70
C ASP A 187 -12.62 -35.90 -42.78
N ILE A 188 -13.20 -35.09 -43.67
CA ILE A 188 -14.15 -35.48 -44.71
C ILE A 188 -13.41 -35.79 -46.01
N ASP A 189 -12.30 -35.12 -46.28
CA ASP A 189 -11.55 -35.26 -47.52
C ASP A 189 -10.31 -36.18 -47.43
N GLU A 190 -10.06 -36.73 -46.24
CA GLU A 190 -8.99 -37.68 -45.89
C GLU A 190 -7.57 -37.06 -46.03
N ASP A 191 -7.42 -35.75 -45.85
CA ASP A 191 -6.12 -35.06 -45.89
C ASP A 191 -5.32 -35.13 -44.57
N GLY A 192 -5.96 -35.61 -43.50
CA GLY A 192 -5.38 -35.76 -42.17
C GLY A 192 -5.75 -34.66 -41.18
N PHE A 193 -6.48 -33.63 -41.61
CA PHE A 193 -7.02 -32.57 -40.77
C PHE A 193 -8.55 -32.57 -40.79
N ARG A 194 -9.16 -32.02 -39.75
CA ARG A 194 -10.62 -31.91 -39.64
C ARG A 194 -11.10 -30.64 -40.33
N GLU A 195 -12.19 -30.73 -41.09
CA GLU A 195 -12.96 -29.58 -41.55
C GLU A 195 -13.88 -29.05 -40.46
N ALA A 196 -14.32 -27.80 -40.63
CA ALA A 196 -15.37 -27.22 -39.82
C ALA A 196 -16.72 -27.91 -40.10
N PRO A 197 -17.73 -27.76 -39.20
CA PRO A 197 -19.02 -28.45 -39.36
C PRO A 197 -19.81 -28.14 -40.64
N ASP A 198 -19.49 -27.06 -41.35
CA ASP A 198 -20.06 -26.73 -42.66
C ASP A 198 -19.32 -27.38 -43.85
N GLY A 199 -18.24 -28.12 -43.56
CA GLY A 199 -17.38 -28.81 -44.52
C GLY A 199 -16.29 -27.92 -45.14
N SER A 200 -16.02 -26.74 -44.56
CA SER A 200 -14.91 -25.89 -44.98
C SER A 200 -13.59 -26.22 -44.27
N ASP A 201 -12.50 -26.19 -45.04
CA ASP A 201 -11.15 -26.28 -44.50
C ASP A 201 -10.85 -25.07 -43.61
N PHE A 202 -10.12 -25.29 -42.53
CA PHE A 202 -9.61 -24.21 -41.69
C PHE A 202 -8.25 -24.56 -41.12
N SER A 203 -7.49 -23.52 -40.77
CA SER A 203 -6.21 -23.63 -40.07
C SER A 203 -6.21 -22.59 -38.95
N VAL A 204 -5.56 -22.91 -37.82
CA VAL A 204 -5.45 -22.01 -36.67
C VAL A 204 -4.13 -21.26 -36.73
N ALA A 205 -4.16 -19.94 -36.85
CA ALA A 205 -2.97 -19.10 -36.67
C ALA A 205 -2.77 -18.73 -35.19
N LEU A 206 -1.76 -19.34 -34.56
CA LEU A 206 -1.32 -18.98 -33.20
C LEU A 206 -0.17 -17.99 -33.25
N ALA A 207 -0.31 -16.88 -32.52
CA ALA A 207 0.72 -15.86 -32.41
C ALA A 207 1.23 -15.69 -30.96
N CYS A 208 2.50 -15.32 -30.82
CA CYS A 208 3.04 -14.81 -29.56
C CYS A 208 4.10 -13.73 -29.78
N VAL A 209 4.52 -13.09 -28.69
CA VAL A 209 5.65 -12.15 -28.68
C VAL A 209 6.99 -12.93 -28.78
N PRO A 210 7.96 -12.48 -29.59
CA PRO A 210 9.26 -13.15 -29.74
C PRO A 210 10.20 -12.98 -28.54
N SER A 211 9.89 -12.08 -27.60
CA SER A 211 10.76 -11.75 -26.46
C SER A 211 10.52 -12.60 -25.21
N SER A 212 9.46 -13.43 -25.16
CA SER A 212 9.14 -14.27 -24.00
C SER A 212 9.41 -15.75 -24.34
N SER A 213 10.48 -16.31 -23.76
CA SER A 213 10.77 -17.75 -23.88
C SER A 213 9.68 -18.63 -23.25
N PRO A 214 9.10 -18.26 -22.07
CA PRO A 214 7.94 -18.96 -21.53
C PRO A 214 6.74 -18.99 -22.48
N ALA A 215 6.42 -17.85 -23.13
CA ALA A 215 5.33 -17.79 -24.11
C ALA A 215 5.59 -18.68 -25.32
N ILE A 216 6.78 -18.60 -25.94
CA ILE A 216 7.14 -19.42 -27.11
C ILE A 216 7.06 -20.91 -26.77
N THR A 217 7.58 -21.31 -25.61
CA THR A 217 7.58 -22.72 -25.20
C THR A 217 6.17 -23.20 -24.87
N SER A 218 5.33 -22.35 -24.25
CA SER A 218 3.92 -22.64 -24.00
C SER A 218 3.14 -22.83 -25.30
N CYS A 219 3.40 -22.03 -26.34
CA CYS A 219 2.77 -22.19 -27.66
C CYS A 219 3.04 -23.56 -28.29
N ASN A 220 4.19 -24.19 -28.05
CA ASN A 220 4.46 -25.54 -28.57
C ASN A 220 3.48 -26.59 -28.01
N TYR A 221 3.02 -26.44 -26.76
CA TYR A 221 1.99 -27.30 -26.18
C TYR A 221 0.63 -27.12 -26.85
N PHE A 222 0.33 -25.92 -27.35
CA PHE A 222 -0.87 -25.69 -28.16
C PHE A 222 -0.72 -26.33 -29.55
N LEU A 223 0.47 -26.28 -30.17
CA LEU A 223 0.73 -26.97 -31.44
C LEU A 223 0.55 -28.49 -31.30
N ASP A 224 1.11 -29.09 -30.24
CA ASP A 224 0.89 -30.49 -29.92
C ASP A 224 -0.62 -30.79 -29.72
N ALA A 225 -1.34 -29.92 -29.01
CA ALA A 225 -2.78 -30.06 -28.81
C ALA A 225 -3.58 -30.00 -30.13
N PHE A 226 -3.22 -29.12 -31.06
CA PHE A 226 -3.81 -29.09 -32.41
C PHE A 226 -3.53 -30.40 -33.16
N ASP A 227 -2.30 -30.90 -33.12
CA ASP A 227 -1.93 -32.18 -33.74
C ASP A 227 -2.71 -33.36 -33.16
N TYR A 228 -2.86 -33.44 -31.82
CA TYR A 228 -3.65 -34.49 -31.17
C TYR A 228 -5.14 -34.46 -31.55
N LEU A 229 -5.66 -33.28 -31.90
CA LEU A 229 -7.04 -33.08 -32.31
C LEU A 229 -7.24 -33.19 -33.84
N GLY A 230 -6.15 -33.33 -34.62
CA GLY A 230 -6.21 -33.33 -36.08
C GLY A 230 -6.60 -31.97 -36.65
N ILE A 231 -6.10 -30.87 -36.08
CA ILE A 231 -6.37 -29.50 -36.51
C ILE A 231 -5.13 -28.93 -37.18
N SER A 232 -5.28 -28.41 -38.41
CA SER A 232 -4.19 -27.69 -39.07
C SER A 232 -3.86 -26.42 -38.28
N SER A 233 -2.57 -26.13 -38.08
CA SER A 233 -2.14 -24.92 -37.37
C SER A 233 -0.88 -24.29 -37.97
N GLU A 234 -0.76 -22.99 -37.77
CA GLU A 234 0.41 -22.19 -38.12
C GLU A 234 0.87 -21.38 -36.90
N PHE A 235 2.19 -21.27 -36.70
CA PHE A 235 2.77 -20.50 -35.60
C PHE A 235 3.56 -19.31 -36.13
N SER A 236 3.32 -18.14 -35.54
CA SER A 236 4.04 -16.93 -35.88
C SER A 236 4.47 -16.14 -34.65
N MET A 237 5.64 -15.49 -34.76
CA MET A 237 6.11 -14.52 -33.77
C MET A 237 5.93 -13.11 -34.34
N VAL A 238 5.23 -12.25 -33.60
CA VAL A 238 4.88 -10.91 -34.07
C VAL A 238 5.61 -9.87 -33.22
N TRP A 239 6.24 -8.87 -33.85
CA TRP A 239 7.00 -7.84 -33.12
C TRP A 239 6.11 -6.68 -32.62
N GLU A 240 5.16 -6.23 -33.44
CA GLU A 240 4.15 -5.23 -33.05
C GLU A 240 2.95 -5.89 -32.34
N TYR A 241 3.24 -6.92 -31.52
CA TYR A 241 2.28 -7.90 -31.04
C TYR A 241 1.16 -7.31 -30.18
N PRO A 242 1.44 -6.50 -29.14
CA PRO A 242 0.38 -5.96 -28.30
C PRO A 242 -0.51 -4.99 -29.08
N THR A 243 0.07 -4.06 -29.85
CA THR A 243 -0.69 -3.07 -30.62
C THR A 243 -1.59 -3.70 -31.67
N TRP A 244 -1.09 -4.69 -32.41
CA TRP A 244 -1.89 -5.42 -33.41
C TRP A 244 -3.11 -6.09 -32.78
N LEU A 245 -2.91 -6.77 -31.65
CA LEU A 245 -3.99 -7.46 -30.94
C LEU A 245 -4.97 -6.48 -30.30
N TYR A 246 -4.46 -5.47 -29.59
CA TYR A 246 -5.27 -4.46 -28.90
C TYR A 246 -6.11 -3.61 -29.85
N MET A 247 -5.67 -3.44 -31.11
CA MET A 247 -6.44 -2.75 -32.13
C MET A 247 -7.38 -3.67 -32.90
N HIS A 248 -7.63 -4.89 -32.42
CA HIS A 248 -8.45 -5.91 -33.09
C HIS A 248 -7.99 -6.17 -34.53
N GLY A 249 -6.68 -6.41 -34.71
CA GLY A 249 -6.15 -6.92 -35.97
C GLY A 249 -6.79 -8.27 -36.37
N ASP A 250 -6.47 -8.79 -37.56
CA ASP A 250 -6.93 -10.12 -37.96
C ASP A 250 -6.09 -11.20 -37.25
N TYR A 251 -6.66 -11.83 -36.21
CA TYR A 251 -6.05 -12.95 -35.47
C TYR A 251 -7.07 -14.06 -35.19
N ASP A 252 -6.55 -15.28 -35.04
CA ASP A 252 -7.31 -16.44 -34.58
C ASP A 252 -7.07 -16.65 -33.09
N MET A 253 -5.80 -16.82 -32.71
CA MET A 253 -5.39 -17.05 -31.33
C MET A 253 -4.07 -16.35 -31.02
N ALA A 254 -3.92 -15.90 -29.77
CA ALA A 254 -2.75 -15.16 -29.32
C ALA A 254 -2.40 -15.55 -27.87
N PHE A 255 -1.13 -15.89 -27.60
CA PHE A 255 -0.63 -16.15 -26.24
C PHE A 255 -0.28 -14.86 -25.50
N LEU A 256 -0.87 -14.63 -24.34
CA LEU A 256 -0.67 -13.46 -23.51
C LEU A 256 -0.29 -13.87 -22.09
N GLU A 257 0.26 -12.90 -21.36
CA GLU A 257 0.48 -12.99 -19.93
C GLU A 257 -0.21 -11.79 -19.28
N SER A 258 -0.81 -12.00 -18.12
CA SER A 258 -1.41 -10.94 -17.30
C SER A 258 -0.83 -10.96 -15.90
N SER A 259 -0.62 -9.76 -15.35
CA SER A 259 -0.27 -9.52 -13.95
C SER A 259 -1.19 -8.42 -13.41
N PHE A 260 -1.81 -8.67 -12.27
CA PHE A 260 -2.76 -7.77 -11.64
C PHE A 260 -2.12 -7.07 -10.44
N MET A 261 -2.22 -5.74 -10.42
CA MET A 261 -1.61 -4.90 -9.37
C MET A 261 -2.46 -4.78 -8.09
N SER A 262 -3.68 -5.31 -8.10
CA SER A 262 -4.58 -5.41 -6.94
C SER A 262 -5.34 -6.73 -6.98
N LEU A 263 -6.06 -7.02 -5.91
CA LEU A 263 -6.97 -8.17 -5.83
C LEU A 263 -8.39 -7.84 -6.31
N ASP A 264 -8.61 -6.66 -6.89
CA ASP A 264 -9.92 -6.25 -7.38
C ASP A 264 -10.30 -7.04 -8.64
N VAL A 265 -11.59 -7.35 -8.77
CA VAL A 265 -12.12 -8.17 -9.88
C VAL A 265 -13.19 -7.47 -10.71
N ASP A 266 -13.37 -6.15 -10.51
CA ASP A 266 -14.30 -5.34 -11.32
C ASP A 266 -13.93 -5.31 -12.81
N TRP A 267 -12.68 -5.62 -13.15
CA TRP A 267 -12.23 -5.82 -14.52
C TRP A 267 -13.02 -6.89 -15.29
N LEU A 268 -13.59 -7.90 -14.61
CA LEU A 268 -14.47 -8.91 -15.23
C LEU A 268 -15.65 -8.26 -15.97
N ALA A 269 -16.19 -7.15 -15.44
CA ALA A 269 -17.30 -6.43 -16.05
C ALA A 269 -16.95 -5.68 -17.34
N TYR A 270 -15.66 -5.58 -17.68
CA TYR A 270 -15.18 -4.85 -18.85
C TYR A 270 -14.44 -5.73 -19.85
N GLU A 271 -13.65 -6.69 -19.36
CA GLU A 271 -12.74 -7.47 -20.19
C GLU A 271 -13.47 -8.39 -21.17
N PHE A 272 -14.63 -8.91 -20.82
CA PHE A 272 -15.41 -9.84 -21.67
C PHE A 272 -16.81 -9.33 -21.98
N TRP A 273 -17.04 -8.02 -21.81
CA TRP A 273 -18.35 -7.43 -22.02
C TRP A 273 -18.73 -7.41 -23.50
N SER A 274 -19.92 -7.92 -23.84
CA SER A 274 -20.35 -8.04 -25.24
C SER A 274 -20.40 -6.70 -25.99
N GLU A 275 -20.68 -5.59 -25.31
CA GLU A 275 -20.76 -4.27 -25.97
C GLU A 275 -19.37 -3.73 -26.38
N SER A 276 -18.31 -4.16 -25.70
CA SER A 276 -16.93 -3.76 -25.99
C SER A 276 -16.20 -4.68 -26.98
N ARG A 277 -16.91 -5.63 -27.62
CA ARG A 277 -16.30 -6.64 -28.51
C ARG A 277 -15.42 -6.07 -29.62
N ASP A 278 -15.77 -4.90 -30.17
CA ASP A 278 -15.07 -4.28 -31.30
C ASP A 278 -14.33 -2.99 -30.87
N GLU A 279 -14.21 -2.76 -29.55
CA GLU A 279 -13.54 -1.58 -29.00
C GLU A 279 -12.02 -1.83 -28.83
N PRO A 280 -11.16 -0.88 -29.22
CA PRO A 280 -9.73 -0.99 -28.97
C PRO A 280 -9.41 -1.25 -27.49
N TYR A 281 -8.43 -2.12 -27.24
CA TYR A 281 -7.93 -2.54 -25.93
C TYR A 281 -8.94 -3.29 -25.05
N ARG A 282 -10.11 -3.65 -25.56
CA ARG A 282 -11.16 -4.33 -24.81
C ARG A 282 -11.58 -5.61 -25.49
N ASN A 283 -11.99 -6.60 -24.70
CA ASN A 283 -12.58 -7.85 -25.17
C ASN A 283 -11.82 -8.46 -26.34
N LEU A 284 -10.54 -8.76 -26.10
CA LEU A 284 -9.63 -9.38 -27.07
C LEU A 284 -10.09 -10.79 -27.49
N ALA A 285 -11.10 -11.37 -26.84
CA ALA A 285 -11.72 -12.61 -27.28
C ALA A 285 -12.87 -12.39 -28.27
N ASN A 286 -13.28 -11.14 -28.51
CA ASN A 286 -14.52 -10.79 -29.19
C ASN A 286 -15.74 -11.54 -28.61
N PHE A 287 -15.70 -11.85 -27.31
CA PHE A 287 -16.65 -12.72 -26.64
C PHE A 287 -18.00 -12.04 -26.48
N CYS A 288 -19.07 -12.80 -26.70
CA CYS A 288 -20.43 -12.34 -26.45
C CYS A 288 -21.24 -13.42 -25.74
N ASN A 289 -21.73 -13.12 -24.54
CA ASN A 289 -22.59 -14.02 -23.78
C ASN A 289 -23.56 -13.23 -22.89
N ALA A 290 -24.86 -13.31 -23.21
CA ALA A 290 -25.89 -12.56 -22.50
C ALA A 290 -26.04 -12.96 -21.02
N THR A 291 -25.69 -14.20 -20.64
CA THR A 291 -25.71 -14.64 -19.24
C THR A 291 -24.53 -14.03 -18.49
N TYR A 292 -23.34 -14.02 -19.09
CA TYR A 292 -22.17 -13.34 -18.53
C TYR A 292 -22.46 -11.85 -18.30
N ASP A 293 -22.98 -11.17 -19.33
CA ASP A 293 -23.30 -9.75 -19.25
C ASP A 293 -24.36 -9.43 -18.17
N SER A 294 -25.24 -10.38 -17.85
CA SER A 294 -26.30 -10.17 -16.86
C SER A 294 -25.79 -10.04 -15.43
N TRP A 295 -24.58 -10.53 -15.13
CA TRP A 295 -23.95 -10.42 -13.80
C TRP A 295 -23.19 -9.11 -13.61
N ARG A 296 -22.95 -8.37 -14.69
CA ARG A 296 -22.12 -7.18 -14.72
C ARG A 296 -22.58 -6.10 -13.73
N ASP A 297 -23.87 -5.81 -13.69
CA ASP A 297 -24.41 -4.76 -12.81
C ASP A 297 -24.33 -5.16 -11.33
N GLN A 298 -24.53 -6.45 -11.01
CA GLN A 298 -24.35 -6.94 -9.64
C GLN A 298 -22.89 -6.81 -9.19
N LEU A 299 -21.93 -7.16 -10.06
CA LEU A 299 -20.50 -7.00 -9.78
C LEU A 299 -20.10 -5.54 -9.55
N LEU A 300 -20.61 -4.62 -10.38
CA LEU A 300 -20.20 -3.22 -10.34
C LEU A 300 -20.97 -2.36 -9.33
N GLN A 301 -22.25 -2.66 -9.10
CA GLN A 301 -23.16 -1.75 -8.38
C GLN A 301 -23.60 -2.26 -6.99
N SER A 302 -23.21 -3.47 -6.58
CA SER A 302 -23.46 -3.91 -5.20
C SER A 302 -22.47 -3.30 -4.21
N MET A 303 -22.93 -3.05 -2.99
CA MET A 303 -22.13 -2.64 -1.83
C MET A 303 -21.71 -3.83 -0.95
N GLU A 304 -22.37 -4.98 -1.12
CA GLU A 304 -22.18 -6.15 -0.26
C GLU A 304 -21.17 -7.10 -0.89
N TYR A 305 -20.18 -7.53 -0.10
CA TYR A 305 -19.14 -8.45 -0.57
C TYR A 305 -19.74 -9.75 -1.14
N ASP A 306 -20.76 -10.31 -0.49
CA ASP A 306 -21.36 -11.58 -0.90
C ASP A 306 -21.99 -11.51 -2.30
N ASP A 307 -22.66 -10.40 -2.64
CA ASP A 307 -23.26 -10.19 -3.96
C ASP A 307 -22.18 -10.04 -5.04
N VAL A 308 -21.10 -9.30 -4.74
CA VAL A 308 -19.96 -9.12 -5.65
C VAL A 308 -19.25 -10.46 -5.87
N HIS A 309 -19.09 -11.25 -4.80
CA HIS A 309 -18.48 -12.57 -4.86
C HIS A 309 -19.32 -13.56 -5.68
N GLU A 310 -20.65 -13.59 -5.50
CA GLU A 310 -21.56 -14.40 -6.32
C GLU A 310 -21.44 -14.04 -7.80
N ALA A 311 -21.48 -12.75 -8.15
CA ALA A 311 -21.35 -12.31 -9.53
C ALA A 311 -19.99 -12.72 -10.14
N ALA A 312 -18.89 -12.52 -9.41
CA ALA A 312 -17.56 -12.93 -9.85
C ALA A 312 -17.46 -14.44 -10.05
N LEU A 313 -18.06 -15.25 -9.18
CA LEU A 313 -18.10 -16.71 -9.29
C LEU A 313 -18.82 -17.16 -10.57
N GLU A 314 -20.05 -16.66 -10.78
CA GLU A 314 -20.87 -17.04 -11.94
C GLU A 314 -20.22 -16.60 -13.27
N MET A 315 -19.58 -15.44 -13.29
CA MET A 315 -18.80 -14.96 -14.44
C MET A 315 -17.62 -15.88 -14.75
N GLN A 316 -16.85 -16.30 -13.73
CA GLN A 316 -15.74 -17.24 -13.89
C GLN A 316 -16.21 -18.62 -14.39
N GLU A 317 -17.32 -19.16 -13.87
CA GLU A 317 -17.85 -20.45 -14.32
C GLU A 317 -18.22 -20.44 -15.81
N ILE A 318 -18.82 -19.34 -16.29
CA ILE A 318 -19.14 -19.16 -17.70
C ILE A 318 -17.87 -19.13 -18.55
N LEU A 319 -16.83 -18.39 -18.12
CA LEU A 319 -15.58 -18.31 -18.86
C LEU A 319 -14.83 -19.64 -18.88
N ALA A 320 -14.80 -20.37 -17.76
CA ALA A 320 -14.20 -21.71 -17.68
C ALA A 320 -14.94 -22.74 -18.56
N TYR A 321 -16.25 -22.58 -18.74
CA TYR A 321 -17.05 -23.45 -19.60
C TYR A 321 -16.95 -23.09 -21.09
N GLU A 322 -17.07 -21.80 -21.41
CA GLU A 322 -17.09 -21.29 -22.78
C GLU A 322 -15.68 -21.17 -23.40
N CYS A 323 -14.63 -21.12 -22.58
CA CYS A 323 -13.24 -21.03 -23.00
C CYS A 323 -12.94 -19.92 -24.03
N PRO A 324 -13.40 -18.66 -23.86
CA PRO A 324 -12.93 -17.56 -24.72
C PRO A 324 -11.43 -17.28 -24.52
N VAL A 325 -10.91 -17.69 -23.37
CA VAL A 325 -9.50 -17.81 -23.05
C VAL A 325 -9.21 -19.21 -22.52
N ILE A 326 -8.00 -19.70 -22.73
CA ILE A 326 -7.47 -20.90 -22.10
C ILE A 326 -6.30 -20.48 -21.22
N VAL A 327 -6.58 -20.34 -19.92
CA VAL A 327 -5.54 -20.08 -18.91
C VAL A 327 -4.66 -21.32 -18.77
N CYS A 328 -3.35 -21.15 -18.68
CA CYS A 328 -2.40 -22.26 -18.73
C CYS A 328 -1.81 -22.58 -17.35
N TYR A 329 -1.37 -21.54 -16.65
CA TYR A 329 -0.66 -21.67 -15.38
C TYR A 329 -0.73 -20.37 -14.58
N GLU A 330 -0.59 -20.50 -13.26
CA GLU A 330 -0.18 -19.44 -12.34
C GLU A 330 1.24 -19.74 -11.89
N ASN A 331 2.20 -18.90 -12.27
CA ASN A 331 3.61 -19.10 -11.90
C ASN A 331 3.95 -18.48 -10.56
N GLU A 332 4.95 -19.03 -9.89
CA GLU A 332 5.56 -18.41 -8.73
C GLU A 332 6.45 -17.23 -9.17
N GLN A 333 6.58 -16.25 -8.28
CA GLN A 333 7.62 -15.23 -8.32
C GLN A 333 8.63 -15.52 -7.22
N HIS A 334 9.90 -15.30 -7.49
CA HIS A 334 11.02 -15.58 -6.62
C HIS A 334 11.86 -14.33 -6.41
N TYR A 335 12.11 -14.00 -5.15
CA TYR A 335 12.90 -12.83 -4.78
C TYR A 335 14.00 -13.24 -3.81
N ALA A 336 15.23 -12.83 -4.10
CA ALA A 336 16.38 -13.13 -3.25
C ALA A 336 16.84 -11.89 -2.48
N TYR A 337 17.16 -12.09 -1.21
CA TYR A 337 17.59 -11.05 -0.29
C TYR A 337 18.65 -11.56 0.68
N ARG A 338 19.49 -10.64 1.15
CA ARG A 338 20.50 -10.93 2.16
C ARG A 338 19.88 -11.00 3.55
N THR A 339 20.47 -11.81 4.43
CA THR A 339 19.99 -12.02 5.80
C THR A 339 21.07 -11.76 6.85
N ASP A 340 22.26 -11.33 6.48
CA ASP A 340 23.34 -11.03 7.43
C ASP A 340 23.17 -9.68 8.14
N ARG A 341 22.60 -8.68 7.47
CA ARG A 341 22.55 -7.29 7.96
C ARG A 341 21.16 -6.79 8.32
N PHE A 342 20.17 -7.06 7.47
CA PHE A 342 18.81 -6.57 7.62
C PHE A 342 17.82 -7.70 7.96
N GLU A 343 16.74 -7.33 8.62
CA GLU A 343 15.54 -8.13 8.83
C GLU A 343 14.28 -7.24 8.67
N GLY A 344 13.08 -7.79 8.88
CA GLY A 344 11.84 -7.05 8.66
C GLY A 344 11.36 -7.00 7.21
N TYR A 345 11.80 -7.96 6.38
CA TYR A 345 11.28 -8.19 5.03
C TYR A 345 9.80 -8.61 5.09
N VAL A 346 8.98 -8.04 4.21
CA VAL A 346 7.54 -8.31 4.15
C VAL A 346 7.18 -8.87 2.78
N ASN A 347 6.68 -10.11 2.78
CA ASN A 347 6.23 -10.77 1.56
C ASN A 347 4.79 -10.34 1.24
N ASP A 348 4.64 -9.36 0.35
CA ASP A 348 3.35 -8.85 -0.10
C ASP A 348 2.71 -9.83 -1.09
N VAL A 349 1.44 -10.18 -0.92
CA VAL A 349 0.74 -11.15 -1.79
C VAL A 349 0.65 -10.70 -3.25
N SER A 350 0.76 -9.40 -3.52
CA SER A 350 0.67 -8.82 -4.87
C SER A 350 2.03 -8.48 -5.48
N ARG A 351 3.04 -8.17 -4.66
CA ARG A 351 4.35 -7.67 -5.12
C ARG A 351 5.56 -8.47 -4.66
N GLY A 352 5.38 -9.45 -3.78
CA GLY A 352 6.45 -10.18 -3.14
C GLY A 352 7.25 -9.35 -2.13
N ILE A 353 8.51 -9.73 -1.92
CA ILE A 353 9.42 -9.03 -1.00
C ILE A 353 9.77 -7.60 -1.46
N PRO A 354 9.99 -7.31 -2.76
CA PRO A 354 10.33 -5.96 -3.23
C PRO A 354 9.12 -5.00 -3.22
N SER A 355 8.66 -4.68 -2.02
CA SER A 355 7.39 -3.99 -1.77
C SER A 355 7.58 -2.73 -0.93
N TRP A 356 6.54 -1.89 -0.93
CA TRP A 356 6.46 -0.71 -0.07
C TRP A 356 6.62 -1.11 1.42
N TRP A 357 6.06 -2.25 1.83
CA TRP A 357 6.09 -2.73 3.21
C TRP A 357 7.48 -3.17 3.65
N THR A 358 8.25 -3.85 2.78
CA THR A 358 9.66 -4.14 3.05
C THR A 358 10.46 -2.85 3.20
N ASN A 359 10.26 -1.86 2.33
CA ASN A 359 10.97 -0.58 2.43
C ASN A 359 10.63 0.19 3.72
N PHE A 360 9.39 0.05 4.21
CA PHE A 360 8.94 0.69 5.44
C PHE A 360 9.39 -0.08 6.70
N GLY A 361 9.52 -1.41 6.62
CA GLY A 361 9.79 -2.31 7.74
C GLY A 361 11.23 -2.79 7.88
N ALA A 362 12.03 -2.78 6.82
CA ALA A 362 13.40 -3.28 6.85
C ALA A 362 14.24 -2.52 7.88
N HIS A 363 14.98 -3.25 8.71
CA HIS A 363 15.82 -2.70 9.75
C HIS A 363 17.07 -3.55 9.99
N LEU A 364 18.12 -2.92 10.53
CA LEU A 364 19.33 -3.62 10.93
C LEU A 364 19.01 -4.65 12.04
N LYS A 365 19.73 -5.76 12.05
CA LYS A 365 19.61 -6.74 13.14
C LYS A 365 20.10 -6.18 14.46
N ASP A 366 19.55 -6.66 15.57
CA ASP A 366 19.94 -6.27 16.94
C ASP A 366 21.46 -6.45 17.23
N SER A 367 22.15 -7.32 16.49
CA SER A 367 23.61 -7.49 16.58
C SER A 367 24.42 -6.30 16.07
N GLU A 368 23.80 -5.35 15.36
CA GLU A 368 24.42 -4.15 14.77
C GLU A 368 24.32 -2.91 15.69
N ASP A 369 24.23 -3.10 17.00
CA ASP A 369 24.14 -2.04 18.02
C ASP A 369 22.90 -1.10 17.93
N SER A 370 22.05 -1.18 16.89
CA SER A 370 20.75 -0.51 16.74
C SER A 370 19.88 -1.09 15.60
N PRO A 371 18.59 -1.42 15.82
CA PRO A 371 17.68 -1.81 14.74
C PRO A 371 17.15 -0.62 13.92
N HIS A 372 17.94 0.46 13.84
CA HIS A 372 17.54 1.69 13.16
C HIS A 372 18.75 2.31 12.49
N GLY A 373 18.52 2.93 11.35
CA GLY A 373 19.52 3.56 10.52
C GLY A 373 20.09 2.64 9.45
N GLY A 374 21.20 3.08 8.84
CA GLY A 374 21.84 2.36 7.75
C GLY A 374 21.23 2.63 6.38
N THR A 375 21.83 2.01 5.37
CA THR A 375 21.43 2.12 3.96
C THR A 375 20.97 0.76 3.47
N PHE A 376 19.68 0.63 3.16
CA PHE A 376 19.10 -0.56 2.54
C PHE A 376 19.12 -0.39 1.01
N ARG A 377 19.66 -1.36 0.30
CA ARG A 377 19.96 -1.28 -1.13
C ARG A 377 19.23 -2.37 -1.88
N TRP A 378 18.57 -2.03 -2.97
CA TRP A 378 18.03 -3.01 -3.91
C TRP A 378 18.41 -2.69 -5.35
N SER A 379 18.38 -3.70 -6.21
CA SER A 379 18.48 -3.49 -7.65
C SER A 379 17.16 -2.96 -8.22
N ASN A 380 17.25 -2.10 -9.22
CA ASN A 380 16.16 -1.63 -10.05
C ASN A 380 16.57 -1.77 -11.51
N PRO A 381 15.98 -2.69 -12.29
CA PRO A 381 16.48 -3.05 -13.62
C PRO A 381 16.58 -1.90 -14.62
N LEU A 382 15.64 -0.95 -14.56
CA LEU A 382 15.61 0.22 -15.43
C LEU A 382 15.62 1.52 -14.62
N ASP A 383 16.23 2.54 -15.22
CA ASP A 383 16.22 3.91 -14.71
C ASP A 383 14.81 4.54 -14.74
N LEU A 384 14.63 5.62 -14.00
CA LEU A 384 13.37 6.35 -13.94
C LEU A 384 13.10 7.09 -15.25
N ASP A 385 11.89 6.92 -15.79
CA ASP A 385 11.41 7.66 -16.95
C ASP A 385 10.95 9.09 -16.60
N THR A 386 10.43 9.30 -15.39
CA THR A 386 9.96 10.59 -14.88
C THR A 386 9.80 10.58 -13.36
N PHE A 387 9.85 11.76 -12.71
CA PHE A 387 9.42 11.94 -11.32
C PHE A 387 7.93 12.29 -11.18
N ASN A 388 7.17 12.20 -12.27
CA ASN A 388 5.72 12.38 -12.28
C ASN A 388 4.99 11.04 -12.18
N PHE A 389 4.45 10.74 -11.00
CA PHE A 389 3.72 9.49 -10.77
C PHE A 389 2.44 9.36 -11.61
N MET A 390 1.92 10.46 -12.17
CA MET A 390 0.77 10.44 -13.07
C MET A 390 1.15 10.17 -14.52
N ALA A 391 2.42 10.38 -14.91
CA ALA A 391 2.86 10.28 -16.31
C ALA A 391 3.68 9.02 -16.60
N THR A 392 4.24 8.37 -15.58
CA THR A 392 5.01 7.13 -15.76
C THR A 392 4.10 5.95 -16.12
N SER A 393 4.64 5.03 -16.90
CA SER A 393 4.08 3.68 -17.10
C SER A 393 5.04 2.58 -16.66
N SER A 394 6.19 2.96 -16.07
CA SER A 394 7.25 2.06 -15.64
C SER A 394 6.99 1.54 -14.23
N ALA A 395 6.91 0.22 -14.07
CA ALA A 395 6.86 -0.42 -12.76
C ALA A 395 8.11 -0.08 -11.91
N TYR A 396 9.27 0.04 -12.56
CA TYR A 396 10.54 0.40 -11.92
C TYR A 396 10.57 1.84 -11.41
N THR A 397 9.95 2.78 -12.13
CA THR A 397 9.74 4.14 -11.63
C THR A 397 8.79 4.13 -10.43
N MET A 398 7.72 3.34 -10.51
CA MET A 398 6.73 3.24 -9.43
C MET A 398 7.30 2.63 -8.15
N ASN A 399 8.33 1.78 -8.22
CA ASN A 399 9.05 1.29 -7.04
C ASN A 399 9.60 2.44 -6.17
N VAL A 400 10.02 3.55 -6.80
CA VAL A 400 10.49 4.77 -6.14
C VAL A 400 9.34 5.70 -5.77
N LEU A 401 8.49 6.07 -6.74
CA LEU A 401 7.51 7.14 -6.55
C LEU A 401 6.44 6.81 -5.49
N GLN A 402 6.12 5.53 -5.28
CA GLN A 402 5.21 5.10 -4.22
C GLN A 402 5.74 5.36 -2.79
N MET A 403 7.05 5.58 -2.63
CA MET A 403 7.66 5.94 -1.35
C MET A 403 7.54 7.44 -1.04
N LEU A 404 7.16 8.25 -2.04
CA LEU A 404 7.13 9.71 -1.96
C LEU A 404 5.70 10.26 -1.71
N HIS A 405 4.66 9.49 -1.99
CA HIS A 405 3.28 9.95 -1.86
C HIS A 405 2.43 8.98 -1.05
N ASP A 406 1.66 9.53 -0.10
CA ASP A 406 0.72 8.76 0.69
C ASP A 406 -0.70 8.81 0.11
N PRO A 407 -1.41 7.66 0.13
CA PRO A 407 -2.85 7.57 -0.10
C PRO A 407 -3.66 7.64 1.21
N LEU A 408 -4.99 7.76 1.12
CA LEU A 408 -5.88 7.71 2.29
C LEU A 408 -5.80 6.36 3.03
N LEU A 409 -5.91 5.28 2.26
CA LEU A 409 -5.80 3.89 2.68
C LEU A 409 -4.68 3.24 1.89
N ARG A 410 -4.03 2.21 2.44
CA ARG A 410 -2.98 1.47 1.75
C ARG A 410 -3.36 0.00 1.64
N VAL A 411 -2.98 -0.64 0.55
CA VAL A 411 -3.08 -2.11 0.42
C VAL A 411 -2.06 -2.73 1.37
N ALA A 412 -2.54 -3.48 2.36
CA ALA A 412 -1.74 -4.27 3.29
C ALA A 412 -1.07 -5.46 2.58
N PRO A 413 -0.07 -6.11 3.21
CA PRO A 413 0.62 -7.24 2.59
C PRO A 413 -0.27 -8.43 2.24
N ASP A 414 -1.45 -8.55 2.87
CA ASP A 414 -2.45 -9.57 2.57
C ASP A 414 -3.44 -9.14 1.45
N GLY A 415 -3.23 -7.97 0.85
CA GLY A 415 -4.05 -7.41 -0.21
C GLY A 415 -5.29 -6.65 0.26
N THR A 416 -5.55 -6.60 1.57
CA THR A 416 -6.69 -5.84 2.13
C THR A 416 -6.39 -4.34 2.23
N LEU A 417 -7.42 -3.49 2.18
CA LEU A 417 -7.22 -2.06 2.44
C LEU A 417 -7.16 -1.76 3.93
N THR A 418 -6.09 -1.13 4.38
CA THR A 418 -5.91 -0.65 5.76
C THR A 418 -5.89 0.88 5.83
N PRO A 419 -6.46 1.49 6.89
CA PRO A 419 -6.27 2.90 7.20
C PRO A 419 -4.80 3.32 7.19
N TRP A 420 -4.49 4.42 6.51
CA TRP A 420 -3.13 4.94 6.38
C TRP A 420 -3.03 6.43 6.71
N LEU A 421 -3.26 7.33 5.76
CA LEU A 421 -3.36 8.76 6.02
C LEU A 421 -4.73 9.12 6.63
N ALA A 422 -5.79 8.44 6.17
CA ALA A 422 -7.03 8.33 6.92
C ALA A 422 -6.83 7.33 8.06
N ILE A 423 -7.15 7.72 9.28
CA ILE A 423 -7.07 6.86 10.47
C ILE A 423 -8.37 6.08 10.70
N ASP A 424 -9.47 6.54 10.10
CA ASP A 424 -10.79 5.91 10.17
C ASP A 424 -11.66 6.36 8.99
N TYR A 425 -12.71 5.60 8.68
CA TYR A 425 -13.71 5.99 7.68
C TYR A 425 -15.10 5.40 7.95
N GLU A 426 -16.13 6.13 7.52
CA GLU A 426 -17.52 5.70 7.56
C GLU A 426 -18.12 5.70 6.14
N ILE A 427 -18.94 4.70 5.84
CA ILE A 427 -19.67 4.58 4.57
C ILE A 427 -21.15 4.78 4.87
N ASP A 428 -21.75 5.78 4.23
CA ASP A 428 -23.18 6.09 4.30
C ASP A 428 -23.82 5.84 2.93
N VAL A 429 -24.72 4.85 2.88
CA VAL A 429 -25.43 4.43 1.68
C VAL A 429 -26.80 5.07 1.67
N ASN A 430 -27.09 5.84 0.62
CA ASN A 430 -28.36 6.51 0.40
C ASN A 430 -28.78 7.39 1.61
N PRO A 431 -28.14 8.57 1.81
CA PRO A 431 -28.37 9.44 2.96
C PRO A 431 -29.71 10.20 2.87
N GLY A 432 -30.82 9.46 2.80
CA GLY A 432 -32.23 9.86 3.03
C GLY A 432 -32.80 11.04 2.25
N SER A 433 -32.00 11.69 1.40
CA SER A 433 -32.27 13.00 0.80
C SER A 433 -31.68 13.17 -0.61
N LEU A 434 -31.07 12.13 -1.17
CA LEU A 434 -30.43 12.12 -2.49
C LEU A 434 -31.09 11.07 -3.42
N PRO A 435 -30.84 11.10 -4.75
CA PRO A 435 -31.45 10.17 -5.72
C PRO A 435 -31.19 8.69 -5.39
N GLU A 436 -31.96 7.77 -6.01
CA GLU A 436 -31.69 6.33 -5.94
C GLU A 436 -30.25 6.03 -6.40
N SER A 437 -29.54 5.14 -5.66
CA SER A 437 -28.14 4.72 -5.87
C SER A 437 -27.09 5.80 -5.62
N TYR A 438 -26.83 6.14 -4.35
CA TYR A 438 -25.83 7.13 -3.96
C TYR A 438 -25.00 6.64 -2.77
N SER A 439 -23.68 6.77 -2.84
CA SER A 439 -22.78 6.41 -1.73
C SER A 439 -21.92 7.60 -1.29
N ARG A 440 -21.74 7.73 0.03
CA ARG A 440 -20.88 8.74 0.67
C ARG A 440 -19.84 8.06 1.55
N TYR A 441 -18.60 8.51 1.41
CA TYR A 441 -17.46 8.08 2.19
C TYR A 441 -16.94 9.27 3.01
N VAL A 442 -16.85 9.10 4.32
CA VAL A 442 -16.34 10.12 5.24
C VAL A 442 -15.05 9.60 5.86
N PHE A 443 -13.92 10.24 5.58
CA PHE A 443 -12.62 9.84 6.11
C PHE A 443 -12.16 10.81 7.20
N GLN A 444 -11.64 10.26 8.30
CA GLN A 444 -10.97 10.99 9.37
C GLN A 444 -9.46 10.92 9.14
N MET A 445 -8.80 12.08 9.05
CA MET A 445 -7.39 12.21 8.69
C MET A 445 -6.47 12.20 9.91
N ALA A 446 -5.22 11.78 9.71
CA ALA A 446 -4.16 11.97 10.68
C ALA A 446 -3.85 13.47 10.87
N THR A 447 -3.96 13.97 12.10
CA THR A 447 -3.81 15.41 12.42
C THR A 447 -2.35 15.88 12.51
N THR A 448 -1.39 14.96 12.53
CA THR A 448 0.05 15.22 12.57
C THR A 448 0.70 15.15 11.19
N ALA A 449 -0.07 14.87 10.14
CA ALA A 449 0.43 14.75 8.78
C ALA A 449 0.90 16.10 8.23
N THR A 450 2.06 16.08 7.58
CA THR A 450 2.70 17.25 6.97
C THR A 450 3.29 16.87 5.61
N TRP A 451 3.38 17.84 4.72
CA TRP A 451 4.19 17.79 3.51
C TRP A 451 5.67 17.98 3.84
N SER A 452 6.58 17.56 2.95
CA SER A 452 8.03 17.67 3.13
C SER A 452 8.54 19.10 3.30
N ASP A 453 7.77 20.12 2.91
CA ASP A 453 8.07 21.54 3.21
C ASP A 453 7.60 22.01 4.60
N GLY A 454 7.03 21.12 5.41
CA GLY A 454 6.50 21.39 6.74
C GLY A 454 5.06 21.93 6.75
N THR A 455 4.44 22.15 5.60
CA THR A 455 3.02 22.55 5.53
C THR A 455 2.14 21.40 6.03
N ALA A 456 1.06 21.70 6.77
CA ALA A 456 0.12 20.67 7.20
C ALA A 456 -0.56 20.00 6.00
N LEU A 457 -0.68 18.67 6.03
CA LEU A 457 -1.47 17.90 5.07
C LEU A 457 -2.88 17.75 5.63
N THR A 458 -3.86 18.33 4.95
CA THR A 458 -5.24 18.45 5.45
C THR A 458 -6.25 17.75 4.54
N ALA A 459 -7.49 17.60 5.02
CA ALA A 459 -8.63 17.18 4.20
C ALA A 459 -8.85 18.07 2.95
N ALA A 460 -8.39 19.32 2.96
CA ALA A 460 -8.46 20.20 1.80
C ALA A 460 -7.52 19.78 0.67
N ASP A 461 -6.37 19.17 0.99
CA ASP A 461 -5.44 18.61 0.00
C ASP A 461 -6.02 17.37 -0.66
N VAL A 462 -6.65 16.49 0.15
CA VAL A 462 -7.33 15.28 -0.36
C VAL A 462 -8.48 15.65 -1.29
N ALA A 463 -9.38 16.53 -0.84
CA ALA A 463 -10.48 16.99 -1.65
C ALA A 463 -10.00 17.65 -2.95
N PHE A 464 -8.93 18.46 -2.87
CA PHE A 464 -8.31 19.04 -4.05
C PHE A 464 -7.78 17.96 -5.00
N SER A 465 -7.09 16.94 -4.47
CA SER A 465 -6.49 15.85 -5.25
C SER A 465 -7.53 15.13 -6.10
N PHE A 466 -8.63 14.67 -5.48
CA PHE A 466 -9.67 13.93 -6.20
C PHE A 466 -10.39 14.79 -7.25
N ASN A 467 -10.71 16.05 -6.94
CA ASN A 467 -11.30 16.94 -7.94
C ASN A 467 -10.30 17.24 -9.07
N TYR A 468 -9.02 17.45 -8.75
CA TYR A 468 -7.96 17.68 -9.74
C TYR A 468 -7.83 16.50 -10.70
N TYR A 469 -7.75 15.27 -10.20
CA TYR A 469 -7.65 14.07 -11.05
C TYR A 469 -8.88 13.89 -11.94
N ARG A 470 -10.09 14.06 -11.40
CA ARG A 470 -11.33 13.95 -12.17
C ARG A 470 -11.42 15.01 -13.27
N GLU A 471 -10.96 16.23 -13.00
CA GLU A 471 -11.06 17.37 -13.92
C GLU A 471 -9.90 17.47 -14.91
N ALA A 472 -8.77 16.82 -14.63
CA ALA A 472 -7.58 16.79 -15.47
C ALA A 472 -7.77 15.91 -16.71
N PRO A 473 -7.84 16.48 -17.93
CA PRO A 473 -8.07 15.70 -19.14
C PRO A 473 -6.95 14.68 -19.39
N GLY A 474 -7.34 13.42 -19.62
CA GLY A 474 -6.41 12.33 -19.90
C GLY A 474 -5.59 11.84 -18.70
N ASN A 475 -5.82 12.37 -17.49
CA ASN A 475 -5.15 11.89 -16.29
C ASN A 475 -5.54 10.42 -16.01
N PRO A 476 -4.58 9.51 -15.78
CA PRO A 476 -4.89 8.09 -15.58
C PRO A 476 -5.75 7.82 -14.34
N HIS A 477 -5.68 8.67 -13.31
CA HIS A 477 -6.52 8.53 -12.11
C HIS A 477 -7.96 9.05 -12.32
N GLY A 478 -8.20 9.90 -13.32
CA GLY A 478 -9.52 10.50 -13.56
C GLY A 478 -10.60 9.47 -13.90
N LYS A 479 -10.23 8.40 -14.61
CA LYS A 479 -11.15 7.32 -15.00
C LYS A 479 -11.79 6.61 -13.80
N ALA A 480 -11.02 6.39 -12.74
CA ALA A 480 -11.51 5.78 -11.50
C ALA A 480 -12.50 6.70 -10.73
N LEU A 481 -12.58 7.98 -11.09
CA LEU A 481 -13.40 9.00 -10.44
C LEU A 481 -14.56 9.49 -11.32
N GLU A 482 -14.85 8.83 -12.44
CA GLU A 482 -15.94 9.23 -13.37
C GLU A 482 -17.31 9.30 -12.68
N GLU A 483 -17.56 8.41 -11.73
CA GLU A 483 -18.83 8.33 -10.97
C GLU A 483 -18.86 9.26 -9.75
N MET A 484 -17.72 9.89 -9.41
CA MET A 484 -17.58 10.80 -8.26
C MET A 484 -18.27 12.14 -8.54
N THR A 485 -19.27 12.48 -7.74
CA THR A 485 -19.97 13.77 -7.83
C THR A 485 -19.21 14.89 -7.14
N SER A 486 -18.59 14.61 -5.99
CA SER A 486 -17.96 15.62 -5.13
C SER A 486 -16.90 15.01 -4.22
N ALA A 487 -15.83 15.77 -4.01
CA ALA A 487 -14.95 15.62 -2.85
C ALA A 487 -14.78 16.98 -2.17
N TYR A 488 -14.98 17.07 -0.86
CA TYR A 488 -14.83 18.31 -0.10
C TYR A 488 -14.34 18.07 1.32
N ALA A 489 -13.60 19.04 1.84
CA ALA A 489 -13.21 19.08 3.24
C ALA A 489 -14.38 19.62 4.07
N GLN A 490 -14.89 18.83 5.01
CA GLN A 490 -15.89 19.28 5.98
C GLN A 490 -15.24 20.18 7.04
N ASP A 491 -14.02 19.84 7.45
CA ASP A 491 -13.13 20.63 8.29
C ASP A 491 -11.67 20.29 7.94
N ALA A 492 -10.70 20.65 8.80
CA ALA A 492 -9.28 20.44 8.52
C ALA A 492 -8.90 18.96 8.40
N ASP A 493 -9.63 18.08 9.10
CA ASP A 493 -9.25 16.68 9.30
C ASP A 493 -10.33 15.70 8.82
N THR A 494 -11.48 16.20 8.34
CA THR A 494 -12.56 15.39 7.80
C THR A 494 -12.76 15.68 6.31
N VAL A 495 -12.59 14.66 5.47
CA VAL A 495 -12.89 14.72 4.03
C VAL A 495 -14.08 13.84 3.69
N VAL A 496 -14.96 14.36 2.83
CA VAL A 496 -16.14 13.66 2.34
C VAL A 496 -16.00 13.46 0.83
N VAL A 497 -16.24 12.23 0.38
CA VAL A 497 -16.26 11.85 -1.04
C VAL A 497 -17.62 11.23 -1.36
N GLU A 498 -18.20 11.63 -2.47
CA GLU A 498 -19.58 11.31 -2.84
C GLU A 498 -19.64 10.80 -4.27
N PHE A 499 -20.42 9.74 -4.48
CA PHE A 499 -20.60 9.08 -5.77
C PHE A 499 -22.08 9.07 -6.17
N SER A 500 -22.30 9.15 -7.49
CA SER A 500 -23.64 9.07 -8.10
C SER A 500 -24.16 7.63 -8.26
N THR A 501 -23.39 6.66 -7.76
CA THR A 501 -23.70 5.22 -7.80
C THR A 501 -23.36 4.59 -6.44
N GLU A 502 -23.84 3.36 -6.25
CA GLU A 502 -23.41 2.46 -5.18
C GLU A 502 -22.40 1.47 -5.80
N SER A 503 -21.30 1.18 -5.10
CA SER A 503 -20.30 0.21 -5.54
C SER A 503 -19.34 -0.14 -4.40
N TYR A 504 -19.12 -1.44 -4.18
CA TYR A 504 -18.07 -2.00 -3.32
C TYR A 504 -16.68 -1.47 -3.72
N TRP A 505 -16.46 -1.24 -5.02
CA TRP A 505 -15.17 -0.84 -5.57
C TRP A 505 -14.84 0.66 -5.35
N HIS A 506 -15.79 1.49 -4.96
CA HIS A 506 -15.52 2.93 -4.73
C HIS A 506 -14.46 3.16 -3.66
N LEU A 507 -14.48 2.40 -2.57
CA LEU A 507 -13.46 2.50 -1.53
C LEU A 507 -12.07 2.15 -2.07
N HIS A 508 -11.98 1.14 -2.93
CA HIS A 508 -10.74 0.73 -3.61
C HIS A 508 -10.21 1.81 -4.55
N ARG A 509 -11.11 2.46 -5.30
CA ARG A 509 -10.77 3.53 -6.24
C ARG A 509 -10.20 4.78 -5.56
N VAL A 510 -10.75 5.22 -4.42
CA VAL A 510 -10.29 6.45 -3.73
C VAL A 510 -9.29 6.17 -2.62
N GLY A 511 -9.33 4.98 -2.04
CA GLY A 511 -8.53 4.61 -0.87
C GLY A 511 -7.04 4.69 -1.16
N ASN A 512 -6.58 3.96 -2.17
CA ASN A 512 -5.15 3.78 -2.48
C ASN A 512 -4.58 4.80 -3.48
N MET A 513 -5.29 5.90 -3.73
CA MET A 513 -4.88 6.92 -4.71
C MET A 513 -3.92 7.95 -4.06
N PRO A 514 -2.77 8.28 -4.69
CA PRO A 514 -1.83 9.25 -4.13
C PRO A 514 -2.45 10.64 -3.92
N ILE A 515 -2.13 11.30 -2.80
CA ILE A 515 -2.56 12.68 -2.53
C ILE A 515 -1.52 13.68 -3.02
N ILE A 516 -1.98 14.78 -3.63
CA ILE A 516 -1.14 15.88 -4.13
C ILE A 516 -1.20 17.14 -3.25
N PRO A 517 -0.09 17.90 -3.14
CA PRO A 517 -0.04 19.14 -2.38
C PRO A 517 -0.83 20.23 -3.10
N LYS A 518 -1.95 20.65 -2.53
CA LYS A 518 -2.83 21.67 -3.12
C LYS A 518 -2.07 22.96 -3.44
N HIS A 519 -1.25 23.43 -2.49
CA HIS A 519 -0.49 24.68 -2.62
C HIS A 519 0.55 24.66 -3.76
N VAL A 520 0.93 23.49 -4.25
CA VAL A 520 1.80 23.32 -5.43
C VAL A 520 0.96 23.21 -6.70
N PHE A 521 -0.01 22.29 -6.70
CA PHE A 521 -0.76 21.91 -7.90
C PHE A 521 -1.81 22.94 -8.34
N GLU A 522 -2.23 23.86 -7.46
CA GLU A 522 -3.01 25.04 -7.85
C GLU A 522 -2.28 25.86 -8.93
N ASN A 523 -0.94 25.90 -8.92
CA ASN A 523 -0.15 26.62 -9.92
C ASN A 523 0.16 25.80 -11.18
N VAL A 524 0.15 24.46 -11.09
CA VAL A 524 0.31 23.57 -12.25
C VAL A 524 -0.95 23.66 -13.12
N GLY A 525 -2.13 23.60 -12.49
CA GLY A 525 -3.43 23.58 -13.17
C GLY A 525 -3.72 22.23 -13.83
N VAL A 526 -5.00 21.91 -13.99
CA VAL A 526 -5.48 20.60 -14.46
C VAL A 526 -5.08 20.27 -15.90
N GLU A 527 -4.78 21.28 -16.73
CA GLU A 527 -4.39 21.09 -18.13
C GLU A 527 -2.90 20.75 -18.31
N ASN A 528 -2.08 20.90 -17.27
CA ASN A 528 -0.61 20.76 -17.37
C ASN A 528 -0.04 19.62 -16.50
N TRP A 529 -0.90 18.75 -15.97
CA TRP A 529 -0.51 17.66 -15.06
C TRP A 529 0.58 16.76 -15.66
N TYR A 530 0.52 16.48 -16.97
CA TYR A 530 1.45 15.60 -17.68
C TYR A 530 2.85 16.23 -17.83
N SER A 531 2.92 17.56 -17.75
CA SER A 531 4.18 18.31 -17.87
C SER A 531 4.84 18.59 -16.53
N TRP A 532 4.13 18.37 -15.42
CA TRP A 532 4.73 18.46 -14.10
C TRP A 532 5.77 17.36 -14.00
N ASN A 533 7.02 17.72 -13.80
CA ASN A 533 8.11 16.76 -13.59
C ASN A 533 9.10 17.47 -12.67
N PRO A 534 8.98 17.28 -11.34
CA PRO A 534 9.83 18.01 -10.42
C PRO A 534 11.26 17.47 -10.52
N GLU A 535 12.23 18.38 -10.62
CA GLU A 535 13.65 18.00 -10.58
C GLU A 535 14.01 17.58 -9.15
N PRO A 536 14.81 16.52 -8.93
CA PRO A 536 15.37 16.21 -7.61
C PRO A 536 16.35 17.33 -7.18
N THR A 537 16.53 17.63 -5.90
CA THR A 537 16.35 16.81 -4.69
C THR A 537 15.11 17.20 -3.85
N ALA A 538 15.06 16.80 -2.57
CA ALA A 538 13.96 17.07 -1.64
C ALA A 538 13.49 18.53 -1.55
N GLU A 539 14.37 19.52 -1.77
CA GLU A 539 14.01 20.94 -1.71
C GLU A 539 13.01 21.36 -2.82
N THR A 540 13.03 20.65 -3.93
CA THR A 540 12.21 20.92 -5.12
C THR A 540 11.02 19.97 -5.23
N MET A 541 11.07 18.81 -4.59
CA MET A 541 10.04 17.77 -4.61
C MET A 541 9.19 17.76 -3.33
N ILE A 542 8.05 18.45 -3.37
CA ILE A 542 7.10 18.45 -2.24
C ILE A 542 6.26 17.17 -2.23
N THR A 543 6.41 16.40 -1.16
CA THR A 543 5.99 14.99 -1.04
C THR A 543 5.40 14.74 0.34
N SER A 544 4.54 13.72 0.49
CA SER A 544 3.90 13.38 1.78
C SER A 544 4.49 12.12 2.43
N GLY A 545 5.17 11.29 1.63
CA GLY A 545 5.61 9.96 2.00
C GLY A 545 6.71 9.87 3.08
N PRO A 546 7.05 8.63 3.48
CA PRO A 546 8.06 8.35 4.50
C PRO A 546 9.49 8.69 4.09
N PHE A 547 9.76 8.90 2.80
CA PHE A 547 11.07 9.26 2.28
C PHE A 547 11.01 10.46 1.34
N VAL A 548 12.15 11.12 1.17
CA VAL A 548 12.37 12.19 0.19
C VAL A 548 13.60 11.88 -0.66
N VAL A 549 13.64 12.35 -1.91
CA VAL A 549 14.79 12.12 -2.80
C VAL A 549 16.01 12.88 -2.29
N ALA A 550 17.06 12.15 -1.91
CA ALA A 550 18.31 12.71 -1.44
C ALA A 550 19.26 12.99 -2.61
N GLU A 551 19.41 12.01 -3.50
CA GLU A 551 20.32 12.07 -4.65
C GLU A 551 19.77 11.21 -5.79
N TYR A 552 20.07 11.61 -7.02
CA TYR A 552 19.72 10.88 -8.23
C TYR A 552 20.86 11.03 -9.24
N GLU A 553 21.45 9.91 -9.62
CA GLU A 553 22.44 9.81 -10.69
C GLU A 553 21.87 8.93 -11.79
N SER A 554 21.47 9.55 -12.91
CA SER A 554 20.80 8.86 -14.01
C SER A 554 21.66 7.72 -14.56
N GLY A 555 21.03 6.56 -14.69
CA GLY A 555 21.64 5.31 -15.11
C GLY A 555 22.45 4.61 -14.01
N GLU A 556 22.59 5.20 -12.82
CA GLU A 556 23.36 4.60 -11.72
C GLU A 556 22.50 4.31 -10.48
N PHE A 557 21.85 5.30 -9.88
CA PHE A 557 21.01 5.07 -8.70
C PHE A 557 20.02 6.20 -8.39
N VAL A 558 18.99 5.85 -7.60
CA VAL A 558 18.16 6.81 -6.84
C VAL A 558 18.35 6.55 -5.35
N GLU A 559 18.79 7.56 -4.59
CA GLU A 559 18.86 7.51 -3.13
C GLU A 559 17.70 8.30 -2.52
N LEU A 560 16.94 7.64 -1.65
CA LEU A 560 15.93 8.25 -0.81
C LEU A 560 16.43 8.34 0.64
N SER A 561 16.18 9.47 1.29
CA SER A 561 16.46 9.67 2.71
C SER A 561 15.17 9.66 3.54
N ARG A 562 15.25 9.08 4.73
CA ARG A 562 14.12 9.01 5.66
C ARG A 562 13.67 10.39 6.08
N ARG A 563 12.35 10.58 6.12
CA ARG A 563 11.69 11.77 6.64
C ARG A 563 11.41 11.62 8.14
N ARG A 564 12.14 12.34 8.99
CA ARG A 564 12.08 12.19 10.46
C ARG A 564 10.76 12.67 11.06
N GLU A 565 10.16 13.68 10.46
CA GLU A 565 8.88 14.28 10.85
C GLU A 565 7.65 13.59 10.23
N TYR A 566 7.84 12.42 9.61
CA TYR A 566 6.75 11.63 9.06
C TYR A 566 5.71 11.28 10.14
N PHE A 567 4.42 11.35 9.81
CA PHE A 567 3.35 11.20 10.81
C PHE A 567 3.23 9.79 11.40
N ARG A 568 3.85 8.80 10.76
CA ARG A 568 4.04 7.43 11.28
C ARG A 568 5.50 7.12 11.59
N ALA A 569 6.34 8.16 11.71
CA ALA A 569 7.69 8.00 12.21
C ALA A 569 7.69 7.34 13.59
N LEU A 570 8.79 6.68 13.88
CA LEU A 570 9.06 6.12 15.19
C LEU A 570 9.08 7.26 16.22
N ASP A 571 8.39 7.06 17.34
CA ASP A 571 8.37 8.03 18.45
C ASP A 571 9.72 7.99 19.18
N PHE A 572 10.68 8.77 18.68
CA PHE A 572 11.95 8.96 19.34
C PHE A 572 11.80 10.07 20.39
N GLN A 573 11.79 9.71 21.68
CA GLN A 573 11.90 10.71 22.72
C GLN A 573 13.29 11.37 22.68
N GLU A 574 13.34 12.64 22.30
CA GLU A 574 14.55 13.45 22.36
C GLU A 574 15.21 13.32 23.75
N PRO A 575 16.55 13.22 23.81
CA PRO A 575 17.26 13.33 25.08
C PRO A 575 16.94 14.65 25.76
N TYR A 576 16.24 14.60 26.89
CA TYR A 576 16.07 15.76 27.74
C TYR A 576 17.37 16.05 28.50
N VAL A 577 17.79 17.31 28.47
CA VAL A 577 18.84 17.86 29.34
C VAL A 577 18.27 19.05 30.12
N SER A 578 18.41 19.04 31.45
CA SER A 578 18.01 20.19 32.27
C SER A 578 18.95 21.38 32.09
N SER A 579 18.48 22.62 32.22
CA SER A 579 19.36 23.81 32.23
C SER A 579 19.61 24.32 33.66
N PRO A 580 20.67 23.88 34.37
CA PRO A 580 20.99 24.40 35.69
C PRO A 580 21.42 25.88 35.62
N ALA A 581 21.24 26.62 36.72
CA ALA A 581 21.58 28.04 36.77
C ALA A 581 23.09 28.27 36.69
N SER A 582 23.49 29.38 36.07
CA SER A 582 24.88 29.87 36.10
C SER A 582 25.37 30.04 37.54
N LEU A 583 26.65 29.70 37.78
CA LEU A 583 27.25 29.66 39.11
C LEU A 583 28.30 30.77 39.29
N GLU A 584 28.31 31.39 40.47
CA GLU A 584 29.42 32.24 40.92
C GLU A 584 30.15 31.54 42.07
N ILE A 585 31.42 31.19 41.87
CA ILE A 585 32.25 30.49 42.86
C ILE A 585 33.42 31.35 43.31
N GLU A 586 33.71 31.29 44.61
CA GLU A 586 34.85 31.99 45.20
C GLU A 586 36.14 31.22 44.90
N TYR A 587 37.18 31.94 44.46
CA TYR A 587 38.48 31.37 44.12
C TYR A 587 39.08 30.57 45.28
N GLY A 588 39.54 29.35 44.99
CA GLY A 588 40.18 28.47 45.96
C GLY A 588 39.21 27.65 46.83
N THR A 589 37.90 27.79 46.65
CA THR A 589 36.91 26.89 47.26
C THR A 589 36.78 25.58 46.46
N LYS A 590 36.50 24.46 47.16
CA LYS A 590 36.41 23.11 46.58
C LYS A 590 35.06 22.47 46.90
N GLY A 591 34.69 21.43 46.14
CA GLY A 591 33.44 20.69 46.30
C GLY A 591 32.31 21.22 45.41
N HIS A 592 32.63 22.04 44.41
CA HIS A 592 31.65 22.57 43.47
C HIS A 592 31.49 21.61 42.29
N VAL A 593 30.25 21.24 42.01
CA VAL A 593 29.90 20.30 40.95
C VAL A 593 28.76 20.89 40.14
N LEU A 594 28.92 20.91 38.83
CA LEU A 594 27.86 21.21 37.90
C LEU A 594 27.14 19.91 37.55
N ARG A 595 25.80 19.92 37.64
CA ARG A 595 24.97 18.73 37.44
C ARG A 595 23.82 19.05 36.50
N TRP A 596 23.71 18.26 35.44
CA TRP A 596 22.57 18.22 34.53
C TRP A 596 21.75 16.96 34.79
N ASN A 597 20.45 17.08 34.98
CA ASN A 597 19.56 15.92 34.93
C ASN A 597 19.28 15.58 33.47
N VAL A 598 19.28 14.28 33.17
CA VAL A 598 19.16 13.73 31.81
C VAL A 598 18.09 12.63 31.80
N SER A 599 17.25 12.60 30.77
CA SER A 599 16.29 11.52 30.53
C SER A 599 16.03 11.35 29.03
N GLY A 600 15.65 10.17 28.54
CA GLY A 600 15.38 9.91 27.11
C GLY A 600 15.64 8.45 26.75
N ALA A 601 15.53 8.09 25.47
CA ALA A 601 15.81 6.73 25.00
C ALA A 601 17.31 6.40 25.12
N LEU A 602 17.65 5.40 25.95
CA LEU A 602 19.02 4.99 26.24
C LEU A 602 19.48 3.84 25.31
N PRO A 603 20.78 3.74 24.97
CA PRO A 603 21.91 4.51 25.51
C PRO A 603 22.05 5.93 24.93
N ILE A 604 22.43 6.88 25.79
CA ILE A 604 22.80 8.26 25.42
C ILE A 604 24.31 8.44 25.66
N SER A 605 25.03 8.89 24.65
CA SER A 605 26.41 9.37 24.77
C SER A 605 26.42 10.84 25.17
N TYR A 606 27.43 11.25 25.95
CA TYR A 606 27.60 12.64 26.35
C TYR A 606 29.01 13.16 26.11
N TRP A 607 29.12 14.47 25.87
CA TRP A 607 30.35 15.24 25.86
C TRP A 607 30.16 16.51 26.68
N ILE A 608 31.07 16.74 27.63
CA ILE A 608 31.15 17.98 28.39
C ILE A 608 32.29 18.80 27.79
N PHE A 609 31.98 20.02 27.36
CA PHE A 609 32.95 20.99 26.89
C PHE A 609 33.16 22.06 27.95
N SER A 610 34.40 22.51 28.11
CA SER A 610 34.76 23.74 28.82
C SER A 610 35.47 24.67 27.84
N ASN A 611 34.91 25.85 27.55
CA ASN A 611 35.46 26.79 26.57
C ASN A 611 35.81 26.11 25.23
N GLU A 612 34.86 25.34 24.67
CA GLU A 612 34.98 24.59 23.41
C GLU A 612 35.97 23.41 23.42
N THR A 613 36.64 23.14 24.55
CA THR A 613 37.52 21.97 24.70
C THR A 613 36.81 20.83 25.43
N ILE A 614 36.94 19.60 24.94
CA ILE A 614 36.33 18.42 25.59
C ILE A 614 37.00 18.21 26.96
N LEU A 615 36.19 18.28 28.01
CA LEU A 615 36.58 18.04 29.39
C LEU A 615 36.34 16.59 29.79
N ASP A 616 35.19 16.04 29.39
CA ASP A 616 34.78 14.68 29.71
C ASP A 616 33.83 14.14 28.64
N SER A 617 33.76 12.81 28.48
CA SER A 617 32.83 12.15 27.57
C SER A 617 32.59 10.71 27.97
N GLY A 618 31.39 10.19 27.75
CA GLY A 618 31.05 8.81 28.08
C GLY A 618 29.61 8.45 27.72
N SER A 619 29.10 7.41 28.34
CA SER A 619 27.69 7.01 28.23
C SER A 619 26.94 7.37 29.52
N VAL A 620 25.67 7.74 29.39
CA VAL A 620 24.81 8.10 30.52
C VAL A 620 24.38 6.81 31.25
N GLU A 621 25.01 6.52 32.38
CA GLU A 621 24.70 5.35 33.22
C GLU A 621 23.61 5.61 34.28
N GLY A 622 23.09 6.85 34.39
CA GLY A 622 22.06 7.25 35.35
C GLY A 622 21.33 8.53 34.94
N GLY A 623 20.30 8.96 35.68
CA GLY A 623 19.45 10.12 35.30
C GLY A 623 20.10 11.52 35.37
N TYR A 624 21.43 11.60 35.39
CA TYR A 624 22.17 12.86 35.41
C TYR A 624 23.62 12.69 34.92
N VAL A 625 24.19 13.78 34.41
CA VAL A 625 25.62 13.94 34.07
C VAL A 625 26.20 15.06 34.92
N GLN A 626 27.45 14.94 35.36
CA GLN A 626 28.07 15.94 36.23
C GLN A 626 29.54 16.20 35.87
N ALA A 627 29.98 17.44 36.11
CA ALA A 627 31.38 17.85 35.98
C ALA A 627 31.84 18.54 37.25
N SER A 628 33.06 18.21 37.72
CA SER A 628 33.72 19.00 38.77
C SER A 628 34.16 20.34 38.19
N ILE A 629 33.88 21.42 38.93
CA ILE A 629 34.30 22.78 38.58
C ILE A 629 35.29 23.33 39.63
N ASP A 630 36.02 22.42 40.29
CA ASP A 630 37.08 22.75 41.23
C ASP A 630 38.38 23.15 40.49
N ASP A 631 39.28 23.83 41.20
CA ASP A 631 40.62 24.22 40.71
C ASP A 631 40.62 25.15 39.47
N LEU A 632 39.50 25.84 39.21
CA LEU A 632 39.40 26.89 38.20
C LEU A 632 40.17 28.16 38.60
N GLY A 633 40.79 28.81 37.61
CA GLY A 633 41.38 30.14 37.76
C GLY A 633 40.34 31.25 37.84
N LEU A 634 40.75 32.48 38.19
CA LEU A 634 39.86 33.64 38.10
C LEU A 634 39.42 33.87 36.65
N GLY A 635 38.11 34.01 36.42
CA GLY A 635 37.59 34.15 35.06
C GLY A 635 36.13 33.75 34.90
N VAL A 636 35.70 33.70 33.64
CA VAL A 636 34.39 33.21 33.22
C VAL A 636 34.61 32.02 32.31
N TYR A 637 33.94 30.92 32.61
CA TYR A 637 34.01 29.65 31.89
C TYR A 637 32.62 29.32 31.38
N ASN A 638 32.49 28.84 30.14
CA ASN A 638 31.28 28.17 29.70
C ASN A 638 31.47 26.66 29.79
N TYR A 639 30.43 25.97 30.23
CA TYR A 639 30.35 24.53 30.30
C TYR A 639 29.18 24.08 29.46
N THR A 640 29.43 23.28 28.42
CA THR A 640 28.39 22.80 27.52
C THR A 640 28.27 21.29 27.64
N LEU A 641 27.09 20.80 28.01
CA LEU A 641 26.77 19.37 27.93
C LEU A 641 26.08 19.12 26.60
N LYS A 642 26.66 18.25 25.78
CA LYS A 642 26.06 17.73 24.56
C LYS A 642 25.71 16.26 24.78
N LEU A 643 24.47 15.90 24.51
CA LEU A 643 23.95 14.54 24.51
C LEU A 643 23.71 14.11 23.07
N ARG A 644 23.83 12.81 22.83
CA ARG A 644 23.45 12.15 21.58
C ARG A 644 22.96 10.75 21.90
N ASP A 645 21.73 10.41 21.54
CA ASP A 645 21.23 9.04 21.70
C ASP A 645 21.71 8.10 20.59
N ARG A 646 21.30 6.83 20.66
CA ARG A 646 21.58 5.82 19.63
C ARG A 646 20.92 6.12 18.27
N TYR A 647 20.06 7.15 18.20
CA TYR A 647 19.33 7.59 17.00
C TYR A 647 19.89 8.89 16.41
N ASP A 648 21.07 9.32 16.87
CA ASP A 648 21.76 10.55 16.48
C ASP A 648 20.93 11.83 16.76
N ILE A 649 19.98 11.74 17.69
CA ILE A 649 19.23 12.88 18.19
C ILE A 649 20.05 13.55 19.28
N GLU A 650 20.28 14.85 19.11
CA GLU A 650 21.15 15.61 19.98
C GLU A 650 20.35 16.57 20.87
N ALA A 651 20.82 16.72 22.11
CA ALA A 651 20.35 17.78 23.00
C ALA A 651 21.54 18.45 23.67
N THR A 652 21.48 19.77 23.81
CA THR A 652 22.61 20.54 24.32
C THR A 652 22.14 21.58 25.32
N ASP A 653 22.92 21.75 26.39
CA ASP A 653 22.75 22.84 27.36
C ASP A 653 24.10 23.50 27.67
N THR A 654 24.10 24.82 27.90
CA THR A 654 25.31 25.58 28.23
C THR A 654 25.11 26.42 29.49
N VAL A 655 26.04 26.27 30.43
CA VAL A 655 26.03 26.93 31.76
C VAL A 655 27.27 27.79 31.90
N TRP A 656 27.12 28.97 32.48
CA TRP A 656 28.24 29.87 32.75
C TRP A 656 28.70 29.76 34.20
N VAL A 657 30.01 29.61 34.42
CA VAL A 657 30.65 29.58 35.75
C VAL A 657 31.60 30.76 35.85
N ARG A 658 31.37 31.64 36.82
CA ARG A 658 32.23 32.78 37.12
C ARG A 658 33.01 32.52 38.41
N VAL A 659 34.33 32.61 38.32
CA VAL A 659 35.24 32.50 39.48
C VAL A 659 35.72 33.89 39.85
N TYR A 660 35.43 34.31 41.08
CA TYR A 660 35.79 35.64 41.58
C TYR A 660 36.67 35.54 42.83
N GLU A 661 37.43 36.60 43.09
CA GLU A 661 38.23 36.74 44.31
C GLU A 661 37.36 37.36 45.41
N ASP A 662 37.30 36.75 46.60
CA ASP A 662 36.61 37.37 47.73
C ASP A 662 37.36 38.62 48.19
N SER A 663 36.82 39.78 47.84
CA SER A 663 37.32 41.08 48.29
C SER A 663 36.57 41.60 49.51
N SER A 664 36.14 40.76 50.45
CA SER A 664 35.36 41.18 51.62
C SER A 664 36.19 41.46 52.89
N GLY A 665 37.12 42.41 52.75
CA GLY A 665 37.59 43.28 53.85
C GLY A 665 36.84 44.62 53.90
N ARG A 666 35.50 44.60 54.00
CA ARG A 666 34.53 45.73 54.17
C ARG A 666 34.80 47.07 53.46
N SER A 667 34.02 47.30 52.40
CA SER A 667 33.05 48.40 52.20
C SER A 667 33.07 48.79 50.72
N PHE A 668 31.92 48.79 50.05
CA PHE A 668 31.55 49.90 49.16
C PHE A 668 30.06 49.87 48.83
N LEU A 669 29.51 51.09 48.78
CA LEU A 669 28.25 51.40 48.12
C LEU A 669 28.27 50.97 46.65
N GLY A 670 27.08 50.80 46.10
CA GLY A 670 26.84 50.12 44.84
C GLY A 670 27.63 50.64 43.64
N ILE A 671 27.93 49.70 42.76
CA ILE A 671 28.18 49.97 41.35
C ILE A 671 27.15 49.16 40.57
N VAL A 672 26.22 49.91 39.97
CA VAL A 672 25.26 49.48 38.96
C VAL A 672 26.06 48.96 37.76
N TRP A 673 25.83 47.71 37.36
CA TRP A 673 26.27 47.26 36.04
C TRP A 673 25.37 47.90 34.98
N PRO A 674 25.92 48.42 33.88
CA PRO A 674 25.13 48.98 32.81
C PRO A 674 24.38 47.84 32.11
N LEU A 675 23.05 47.87 32.23
CA LEU A 675 22.18 47.29 31.21
C LEU A 675 22.46 48.01 29.89
N HIS A 676 22.89 47.27 28.87
CA HIS A 676 22.64 47.58 27.46
C HIS A 676 22.68 46.25 26.66
N PRO A 677 22.04 46.15 25.49
CA PRO A 677 20.72 45.55 25.36
C PRO A 677 20.66 44.61 24.16
N LEU A 678 20.00 43.47 24.27
CA LEU A 678 19.27 42.78 23.20
C LEU A 678 18.77 41.44 23.75
N SER A 679 17.90 41.54 24.75
CA SER A 679 17.01 40.45 25.18
C SER A 679 15.83 41.08 25.91
N LEU A 680 15.10 41.94 25.20
CA LEU A 680 13.81 42.46 25.63
C LEU A 680 12.94 42.63 24.38
N LEU A 681 12.42 41.51 23.91
CA LEU A 681 11.11 41.47 23.28
C LEU A 681 10.39 40.23 23.83
N ALA A 682 9.14 40.46 24.24
CA ALA A 682 8.18 39.49 24.78
C ALA A 682 8.34 39.04 26.24
N THR A 683 7.97 39.91 27.19
CA THR A 683 6.79 39.66 28.07
C THR A 683 6.52 40.84 29.00
N LEU A 684 5.57 41.71 28.63
CA LEU A 684 4.76 42.52 29.55
C LEU A 684 3.48 42.96 28.84
N ILE A 685 2.50 42.07 28.81
CA ILE A 685 1.11 42.43 29.08
C ILE A 685 0.67 41.41 30.11
N PHE A 686 0.58 41.80 31.39
CA PHE A 686 -0.46 41.38 32.33
C PHE A 686 -0.12 41.91 33.73
N VAL A 687 -0.73 43.04 34.08
CA VAL A 687 -1.70 43.19 35.18
C VAL A 687 -1.67 44.65 35.64
N GLY A 688 -2.69 45.38 35.22
CA GLY A 688 -2.92 46.78 35.61
C GLY A 688 -4.26 47.33 35.15
N VAL A 689 -5.30 46.50 35.00
CA VAL A 689 -6.69 47.00 34.91
C VAL A 689 -7.61 46.08 35.72
N ALA A 690 -7.83 46.48 36.96
CA ALA A 690 -8.95 46.00 37.78
C ALA A 690 -9.58 47.18 38.54
N ILE A 691 -9.86 48.32 37.87
CA ILE A 691 -10.87 49.30 38.31
C ILE A 691 -11.48 49.95 37.05
N LEU A 692 -12.44 49.26 36.44
CA LEU A 692 -13.59 49.79 35.68
C LEU A 692 -14.34 48.60 35.10
N TYR A 693 -15.06 47.87 35.97
CA TYR A 693 -16.39 47.30 35.72
C TYR A 693 -16.82 46.49 36.95
N GLY A 694 -16.92 47.19 38.08
CA GLY A 694 -17.83 46.82 39.16
C GLY A 694 -19.00 47.79 39.11
N GLY A 695 -20.08 47.42 38.40
CA GLY A 695 -21.21 48.31 38.16
C GLY A 695 -22.48 47.60 37.72
N LYS A 696 -23.08 46.83 38.64
CA LYS A 696 -24.51 46.45 38.76
C LYS A 696 -25.14 45.77 37.52
N ILE A 697 -25.72 44.57 37.65
CA ILE A 697 -27.08 44.33 38.19
C ILE A 697 -27.16 42.80 38.47
N LEU A 698 -27.22 42.38 39.75
CA LEU A 698 -28.40 41.80 40.44
C LEU A 698 -28.68 40.33 40.04
N ARG A 699 -28.93 39.32 40.90
CA ARG A 699 -29.21 39.14 42.34
C ARG A 699 -29.59 37.63 42.44
N VAL A 700 -29.15 36.77 43.36
CA VAL A 700 -29.71 36.52 44.71
C VAL A 700 -29.10 35.22 45.29
N ARG A 701 -28.45 35.37 46.45
CA ARG A 701 -28.45 34.57 47.71
C ARG A 701 -28.25 33.04 47.75
N GLN A 702 -27.23 32.70 48.54
CA GLN A 702 -27.14 31.59 49.52
C GLN A 702 -28.42 31.36 50.36
N ARG A 703 -28.66 30.10 50.77
CA ARG A 703 -28.59 29.67 52.20
C ARG A 703 -28.85 28.18 52.44
N ALA A 704 -27.95 27.59 53.23
CA ALA A 704 -28.18 26.78 54.43
C ALA A 704 -29.09 25.52 54.37
N SER A 705 -28.43 24.37 54.60
CA SER A 705 -28.65 23.35 55.63
C SER A 705 -30.07 22.94 56.08
N ILE A 706 -30.18 21.62 56.32
CA ILE A 706 -31.06 20.87 57.25
C ILE A 706 -32.18 20.06 56.57
N ALA A 707 -31.84 18.80 56.33
CA ALA A 707 -32.43 17.56 56.84
C ALA A 707 -33.89 17.15 56.54
N PHE A 708 -33.95 15.84 56.26
CA PHE A 708 -34.96 14.82 56.60
C PHE A 708 -35.96 14.33 55.55
N LYS A 709 -35.92 12.99 55.37
CA LYS A 709 -36.99 12.04 54.97
C LYS A 709 -37.54 12.25 53.55
N GLY A 710 -37.44 11.29 52.65
CA GLY A 710 -37.77 9.86 52.76
C GLY A 710 -37.99 9.39 51.31
N ARG A 711 -37.38 8.28 50.91
CA ARG A 711 -37.95 6.91 50.92
C ARG A 711 -38.45 6.53 49.51
N ASP A 712 -37.87 5.41 49.06
CA ASP A 712 -38.41 4.40 48.15
C ASP A 712 -38.56 4.72 46.65
N GLY A 713 -38.00 3.82 45.84
CA GLY A 713 -38.57 3.46 44.55
C GLY A 713 -37.61 3.34 43.37
N SER A 714 -36.87 2.23 43.31
CA SER A 714 -36.42 1.56 42.06
C SER A 714 -37.61 1.35 41.09
N PRO A 715 -37.41 1.09 39.78
CA PRO A 715 -36.25 0.47 39.13
C PRO A 715 -35.37 1.42 38.31
#